data_AF-A0A1W7ME18-F1
#
_entry.id   AF-A0A1W7ME18-F1
#
_cell.length_a   1.000
_cell.length_b   1.000
_cell.length_c   1.000
_cell.angle_alpha   90.00
_cell.angle_beta   90.00
_cell.angle_gamma   90.00
#
_symmetry.space_group_name_H-M   'P 1'
#
loop_
_entity.id
_entity.type
_entity.pdbx_description
1 polymer ?
#
loop_
_entity_poly.entity_id
_entity_poly.type
_entity_poly.pdbx_seq_one_letter_code
_entity_poly.pdbx_strand_id
1 'polypeptide(L)'
;MQVGTLDALWRYPVKSLGGERLIRSRLDTAGLPGDRILCLRDEGNGEILSAKRLPVMLGLQARYDEKSGGVMIVTTAGDLIDSADPFASALLGAQLGRVVSLLPLMEDDAHYRRRVPLNPDGVKRLLGLSLQDELPKADVPDEVGLVLRQYVTWPGSHFDVAPLHVVTRQSLEKLAGGSDDIARLERYRANLVLDCDTLADWPEQAWIGHRLCIGDAVIAITQATVRCAMPRYAQPDLPDNPAVSSRLRDKTGHVLGVYARVIRGGMLECGAEVGVEPNLGERRYYDIPAFAQPGREASAPSPRGDRLWRVTEVIRESAEITSFWLKPEDGALLPFLPGQHVIVRMPGGGDSRVYSLSSGVADTACRISVRRDPSRDAGFTAMLVDRIKVGDALRINGPMGSFAVHPADSSPLVLASVGVGITPFLSILRSAIALRPTRPIHLFHCTDTPAGFAFEGELQSALRLLPNLQIDVLAKAPRCSEERLAFSQARLDAVRLVSSPLFGAGARIMLCGSPGFVERLGGQLRAHGVADARWTSELFIPAGKAHFQAGSASAGSFGVKVNATLEGAWGDASNLLEWIEAAGYAAPNGCRYGACGACAARLVAGKVEYLPGVTAPTDPGTVLLCTARPASDIELETDIHPIAG
;
A
#
# COMPACT_ATOMS: atom_id res chain seq x y z
N MET A 1 -44.41 18.01 8.10
CA MET A 1 -45.46 16.99 7.93
C MET A 1 -44.87 15.65 8.31
N GLN A 2 -45.50 14.88 9.18
CA GLN A 2 -45.07 13.50 9.45
C GLN A 2 -45.39 12.62 8.24
N VAL A 3 -44.44 11.78 7.81
CA VAL A 3 -44.56 10.98 6.59
C VAL A 3 -44.42 9.48 6.82
N GLY A 4 -43.99 9.06 8.02
CA GLY A 4 -43.84 7.64 8.36
C GLY A 4 -42.80 7.41 9.45
N THR A 5 -42.15 6.24 9.41
CA THR A 5 -41.12 5.81 10.37
C THR A 5 -39.86 5.27 9.69
N LEU A 6 -38.74 5.27 10.41
CA LEU A 6 -37.49 4.62 9.98
C LEU A 6 -37.59 3.10 10.20
N ASP A 7 -37.83 2.33 9.15
CA ASP A 7 -38.01 0.86 9.23
C ASP A 7 -36.68 0.09 9.35
N ALA A 8 -35.67 0.50 8.58
CA ALA A 8 -34.35 -0.12 8.65
C ALA A 8 -33.21 0.88 8.46
N LEU A 9 -32.13 0.61 9.18
CA LEU A 9 -30.89 1.37 9.15
C LEU A 9 -29.75 0.42 8.74
N TRP A 10 -28.92 0.84 7.79
CA TRP A 10 -27.81 0.05 7.27
C TRP A 10 -26.53 0.86 7.12
N ARG A 11 -25.40 0.19 7.36
CA ARG A 11 -24.05 0.71 7.18
C ARG A 11 -23.26 -0.24 6.27
N TYR A 12 -22.42 0.32 5.40
CA TYR A 12 -21.61 -0.40 4.42
C TYR A 12 -20.13 0.00 4.55
N PRO A 13 -19.38 -0.59 5.49
CA PRO A 13 -18.05 -0.08 5.86
C PRO A 13 -17.00 -0.11 4.75
N VAL A 14 -17.11 -1.08 3.84
CA VAL A 14 -16.23 -1.20 2.67
C VAL A 14 -17.03 -0.96 1.38
N LYS A 15 -16.49 -0.11 0.50
CA LYS A 15 -17.07 0.16 -0.80
C LYS A 15 -17.29 -1.14 -1.59
N SER A 16 -18.52 -1.31 -2.09
CA SER A 16 -18.93 -2.43 -2.94
C SER A 16 -19.03 -3.81 -2.28
N LEU A 17 -18.84 -3.94 -0.97
CA LEU A 17 -19.10 -5.16 -0.19
C LEU A 17 -20.44 -5.07 0.56
N GLY A 18 -21.11 -6.18 0.84
CA GLY A 18 -22.28 -6.26 1.72
C GLY A 18 -22.06 -5.53 3.05
N GLY A 19 -23.15 -5.06 3.66
CA GLY A 19 -23.09 -4.25 4.88
C GLY A 19 -23.73 -4.93 6.08
N GLU A 20 -24.00 -4.13 7.10
CA GLU A 20 -24.63 -4.55 8.34
C GLU A 20 -25.93 -3.77 8.59
N ARG A 21 -26.90 -4.46 9.20
CA ARG A 21 -28.12 -3.84 9.69
C ARG A 21 -27.88 -3.33 11.11
N LEU A 22 -28.30 -2.09 11.37
CA LEU A 22 -28.21 -1.44 12.66
C LEU A 22 -29.61 -1.29 13.27
N ILE A 23 -29.67 -1.29 14.60
CA ILE A 23 -30.88 -0.92 15.35
C ILE A 23 -30.90 0.60 15.57
N ARG A 24 -29.72 1.17 15.84
CA ARG A 24 -29.51 2.59 16.07
C ARG A 24 -28.09 2.99 15.64
N SER A 25 -27.90 4.25 15.29
CA SER A 25 -26.59 4.85 15.05
C SER A 25 -26.65 6.35 15.23
N ARG A 26 -25.56 6.95 15.70
CA ARG A 26 -25.36 8.38 15.53
C ARG A 26 -25.18 8.67 14.04
N LEU A 27 -25.76 9.77 13.59
CA LEU A 27 -25.54 10.39 12.30
C LEU A 27 -24.72 11.66 12.51
N ASP A 28 -23.66 11.86 11.74
CA ASP A 28 -22.86 13.08 11.73
C ASP A 28 -23.00 13.81 10.39
N THR A 29 -22.34 14.97 10.24
CA THR A 29 -22.42 15.76 9.01
C THR A 29 -21.77 15.07 7.79
N ALA A 30 -20.92 14.06 8.02
CA ALA A 30 -20.31 13.25 6.97
C ALA A 30 -21.17 12.03 6.58
N GLY A 31 -22.12 11.63 7.41
CA GLY A 31 -23.02 10.50 7.18
C GLY A 31 -23.13 9.60 8.41
N LEU A 32 -23.22 8.29 8.18
CA LEU A 32 -23.12 7.30 9.25
C LEU A 32 -21.63 7.04 9.55
N PRO A 33 -21.17 7.17 10.81
CA PRO A 33 -19.81 6.79 11.19
C PRO A 33 -19.49 5.37 10.73
N GLY A 34 -18.28 5.14 10.22
CA GLY A 34 -17.87 3.84 9.71
C GLY A 34 -18.49 3.44 8.37
N ASP A 35 -19.31 4.28 7.73
CA ASP A 35 -19.85 3.97 6.40
C ASP A 35 -18.86 4.33 5.27
N ARG A 36 -18.58 3.35 4.40
CA ARG A 36 -17.65 3.44 3.26
C ARG A 36 -16.28 4.03 3.61
N ILE A 37 -15.78 3.77 4.81
CA ILE A 37 -14.47 4.24 5.27
C ILE A 37 -13.30 3.51 4.57
N LEU A 38 -13.56 2.34 3.99
CA LEU A 38 -12.59 1.53 3.25
C LEU A 38 -13.02 1.28 1.80
N CYS A 39 -12.06 1.01 0.92
CA CYS A 39 -12.28 0.47 -0.41
C CYS A 39 -11.27 -0.64 -0.75
N LEU A 40 -11.57 -1.43 -1.77
CA LEU A 40 -10.58 -2.32 -2.37
C LEU A 40 -10.08 -1.68 -3.67
N ARG A 41 -8.76 -1.56 -3.83
CA ARG A 41 -8.10 -1.10 -5.06
C ARG A 41 -7.49 -2.27 -5.80
N ASP A 42 -7.66 -2.35 -7.11
CA ASP A 42 -7.00 -3.34 -7.96
C ASP A 42 -5.59 -2.86 -8.30
N GLU A 43 -4.57 -3.56 -7.81
CA GLU A 43 -3.17 -3.19 -8.05
C GLU A 43 -2.73 -3.44 -9.51
N GLY A 44 -3.49 -4.23 -10.28
CA GLY A 44 -3.19 -4.48 -11.69
C GLY A 44 -3.53 -3.29 -12.60
N ASN A 45 -4.48 -2.45 -12.22
CA ASN A 45 -4.89 -1.28 -13.02
C ASN A 45 -4.87 0.05 -12.24
N GLY A 46 -4.66 0.01 -10.93
CA GLY A 46 -4.59 1.17 -10.06
C GLY A 46 -5.94 1.82 -9.74
N GLU A 47 -7.06 1.23 -10.14
CA GLU A 47 -8.41 1.75 -9.91
C GLU A 47 -9.06 1.12 -8.67
N ILE A 48 -9.94 1.88 -8.00
CA ILE A 48 -10.85 1.33 -7.00
C ILE A 48 -11.77 0.29 -7.66
N LEU A 49 -11.87 -0.89 -7.04
CA LEU A 49 -12.77 -1.95 -7.47
C LEU A 49 -14.23 -1.56 -7.25
N SER A 50 -15.07 -2.06 -8.15
CA SER A 50 -16.50 -1.86 -8.08
C SER A 50 -17.22 -3.17 -8.39
N ALA A 51 -18.22 -3.50 -7.56
CA ALA A 51 -19.12 -4.62 -7.83
C ALA A 51 -19.92 -4.47 -9.14
N LYS A 52 -19.93 -3.27 -9.76
CA LYS A 52 -20.44 -3.05 -11.12
C LYS A 52 -19.64 -3.81 -12.19
N ARG A 53 -18.36 -4.08 -11.93
CA ARG A 53 -17.42 -4.80 -12.83
C ARG A 53 -16.99 -6.14 -12.25
N LEU A 54 -16.99 -6.29 -10.93
CA LEU A 54 -16.60 -7.52 -10.22
C LEU A 54 -17.69 -7.93 -9.21
N PRO A 55 -18.81 -8.52 -9.67
CA PRO A 55 -19.97 -8.78 -8.84
C PRO A 55 -19.70 -9.66 -7.61
N VAL A 56 -18.69 -10.54 -7.65
CA VAL A 56 -18.31 -11.42 -6.53
C VAL A 56 -18.01 -10.67 -5.23
N MET A 57 -17.66 -9.37 -5.30
CA MET A 57 -17.47 -8.52 -4.11
C MET A 57 -18.73 -8.41 -3.24
N LEU A 58 -19.92 -8.52 -3.84
CA LEU A 58 -21.19 -8.49 -3.10
C LEU A 58 -21.39 -9.73 -2.23
N GLY A 59 -20.65 -10.82 -2.50
CA GLY A 59 -20.64 -12.02 -1.67
C GLY A 59 -19.94 -11.83 -0.31
N LEU A 60 -19.10 -10.80 -0.17
CA LEU A 60 -18.42 -10.46 1.07
C LEU A 60 -19.30 -9.49 1.89
N GLN A 61 -19.30 -9.61 3.21
CA GLN A 61 -20.03 -8.69 4.10
C GLN A 61 -19.08 -7.96 5.04
N ALA A 62 -19.32 -6.71 5.36
CA ALA A 62 -18.50 -5.91 6.26
C ALA A 62 -19.31 -5.32 7.42
N ARG A 63 -18.72 -5.30 8.61
CA ARG A 63 -19.28 -4.77 9.85
C ARG A 63 -18.28 -3.84 10.53
N TYR A 64 -18.72 -2.69 11.00
CA TYR A 64 -17.90 -1.71 11.68
C TYR A 64 -18.02 -1.89 13.19
N ASP A 65 -16.88 -2.02 13.86
CA ASP A 65 -16.82 -2.05 15.31
C ASP A 65 -16.60 -0.62 15.84
N GLU A 66 -17.65 -0.04 16.42
CA GLU A 66 -17.61 1.31 16.99
C GLU A 66 -16.61 1.47 18.15
N LYS A 67 -16.20 0.37 18.80
CA LYS A 67 -15.26 0.43 19.92
C LYS A 67 -13.81 0.54 19.42
N SER A 68 -13.43 -0.29 18.46
CA SER A 68 -12.07 -0.30 17.91
C SER A 68 -11.89 0.70 16.76
N GLY A 69 -12.97 1.11 16.10
CA GLY A 69 -12.94 1.84 14.84
C GLY A 69 -12.52 0.97 13.64
N GLY A 70 -12.39 -0.34 13.84
CA GLY A 70 -12.03 -1.32 12.80
C GLY A 70 -13.24 -1.85 12.04
N VAL A 71 -12.96 -2.59 10.96
CA VAL A 71 -13.98 -3.25 10.12
C VAL A 71 -13.70 -4.74 10.08
N MET A 72 -14.68 -5.56 10.45
CA MET A 72 -14.66 -7.00 10.26
C MET A 72 -15.33 -7.37 8.95
N ILE A 73 -14.67 -8.16 8.11
CA ILE A 73 -15.14 -8.59 6.81
C ILE A 73 -15.36 -10.11 6.84
N VAL A 74 -16.56 -10.56 6.49
CA VAL A 74 -16.95 -11.96 6.38
C VAL A 74 -16.77 -12.40 4.93
N THR A 75 -16.01 -13.47 4.71
CA THR A 75 -15.81 -14.07 3.39
C THR A 75 -17.03 -14.84 2.92
N THR A 76 -17.06 -15.23 1.65
CA THR A 76 -18.10 -16.12 1.10
C THR A 76 -18.10 -17.51 1.73
N ALA A 77 -16.96 -17.93 2.31
CA ALA A 77 -16.84 -19.18 3.06
C ALA A 77 -17.21 -19.03 4.55
N GLY A 78 -17.48 -17.80 5.02
CA GLY A 78 -17.82 -17.49 6.41
C GLY A 78 -16.64 -17.13 7.31
N ASP A 79 -15.42 -17.07 6.77
CA ASP A 79 -14.22 -16.67 7.53
C ASP A 79 -14.28 -15.17 7.88
N LEU A 80 -13.68 -14.79 9.01
CA LEU A 80 -13.59 -13.41 9.46
C LEU A 80 -12.20 -12.84 9.15
N ILE A 81 -12.18 -11.66 8.53
CA ILE A 81 -10.98 -10.88 8.22
C ILE A 81 -11.13 -9.54 8.93
N ASP A 82 -10.25 -9.23 9.88
CA ASP A 82 -10.16 -7.89 10.44
C ASP A 82 -9.46 -6.97 9.44
N SER A 83 -10.02 -5.80 9.15
CA SER A 83 -9.39 -4.78 8.30
C SER A 83 -8.05 -4.27 8.84
N ALA A 84 -7.83 -4.37 10.15
CA ALA A 84 -6.55 -4.05 10.78
C ALA A 84 -5.54 -5.21 10.67
N ASP A 85 -5.98 -6.39 10.25
CA ASP A 85 -5.09 -7.50 9.90
C ASP A 85 -4.19 -7.05 8.73
N PRO A 86 -2.86 -7.06 8.87
CA PRO A 86 -1.95 -6.76 7.76
C PRO A 86 -2.14 -7.63 6.52
N PHE A 87 -2.70 -8.82 6.68
CA PHE A 87 -3.00 -9.75 5.60
C PHE A 87 -4.39 -9.55 5.00
N ALA A 88 -5.22 -8.61 5.51
CA ALA A 88 -6.58 -8.39 5.03
C ALA A 88 -6.66 -8.20 3.51
N SER A 89 -5.78 -7.35 2.95
CA SER A 89 -5.64 -7.13 1.51
C SER A 89 -5.37 -8.43 0.73
N ALA A 90 -4.50 -9.29 1.27
CA ALA A 90 -4.11 -10.53 0.63
C ALA A 90 -5.24 -11.58 0.70
N LEU A 91 -5.87 -11.73 1.86
CA LEU A 91 -6.99 -12.64 2.08
C LEU A 91 -8.18 -12.27 1.19
N LEU A 92 -8.50 -10.97 1.11
CA LEU A 92 -9.54 -10.47 0.20
C LEU A 92 -9.15 -10.64 -1.27
N GLY A 93 -7.87 -10.44 -1.60
CA GLY A 93 -7.35 -10.69 -2.94
C GLY A 93 -7.49 -12.13 -3.38
N ALA A 94 -7.20 -13.09 -2.49
CA ALA A 94 -7.39 -14.52 -2.75
C ALA A 94 -8.87 -14.86 -3.02
N GLN A 95 -9.79 -14.30 -2.23
CA GLN A 95 -11.23 -14.47 -2.44
C GLN A 95 -11.72 -13.89 -3.78
N LEU A 96 -11.14 -12.77 -4.21
CA LEU A 96 -11.54 -12.07 -5.43
C LEU A 96 -10.77 -12.52 -6.68
N GLY A 97 -9.76 -13.38 -6.54
CA GLY A 97 -8.86 -13.78 -7.62
C GLY A 97 -8.04 -12.62 -8.18
N ARG A 98 -7.72 -11.61 -7.36
CA ARG A 98 -7.02 -10.38 -7.76
C ARG A 98 -5.98 -9.96 -6.73
N VAL A 99 -4.98 -9.19 -7.15
CA VAL A 99 -4.12 -8.47 -6.19
C VAL A 99 -4.82 -7.18 -5.85
N VAL A 100 -5.17 -7.03 -4.58
CA VAL A 100 -5.92 -5.86 -4.11
C VAL A 100 -5.26 -5.26 -2.88
N SER A 101 -5.50 -3.98 -2.68
CA SER A 101 -5.21 -3.28 -1.43
C SER A 101 -6.52 -2.82 -0.78
N LEU A 102 -6.73 -3.16 0.48
CA LEU A 102 -7.77 -2.58 1.32
C LEU A 102 -7.26 -1.24 1.85
N LEU A 103 -7.86 -0.15 1.37
CA LEU A 103 -7.36 1.21 1.60
C LEU A 103 -8.41 2.08 2.28
N PRO A 104 -8.00 2.95 3.21
CA PRO A 104 -8.86 4.00 3.74
C PRO A 104 -9.02 5.13 2.71
N LEU A 105 -9.72 6.20 3.11
CA LEU A 105 -9.72 7.44 2.34
C LEU A 105 -8.29 7.98 2.19
N MET A 106 -7.95 8.42 0.98
CA MET A 106 -6.63 8.92 0.61
C MET A 106 -6.69 10.42 0.32
N GLU A 107 -5.60 11.15 0.56
CA GLU A 107 -5.50 12.57 0.21
C GLU A 107 -5.30 12.80 -1.29
N ASP A 108 -4.67 11.85 -1.98
CA ASP A 108 -4.34 11.98 -3.39
C ASP A 108 -5.55 11.65 -4.28
N ASP A 109 -6.02 12.66 -5.04
CA ASP A 109 -7.09 12.53 -6.03
C ASP A 109 -6.84 11.42 -7.07
N ALA A 110 -5.56 11.09 -7.34
CA ALA A 110 -5.21 10.01 -8.26
C ALA A 110 -5.70 8.64 -7.77
N HIS A 111 -5.87 8.44 -6.46
CA HIS A 111 -6.45 7.23 -5.89
C HIS A 111 -7.87 6.96 -6.40
N TYR A 112 -8.64 8.04 -6.59
CA TYR A 112 -10.05 7.97 -6.99
C TYR A 112 -10.26 7.98 -8.50
N ARG A 113 -9.21 8.32 -9.27
CA ARG A 113 -9.31 8.56 -10.71
C ARG A 113 -9.43 7.27 -11.51
N ARG A 114 -10.23 7.29 -12.58
CA ARG A 114 -10.25 6.23 -13.58
C ARG A 114 -9.01 6.36 -14.47
N ARG A 115 -8.39 5.23 -14.77
CA ARG A 115 -7.30 5.14 -15.75
C ARG A 115 -7.78 5.61 -17.13
N VAL A 116 -9.00 5.24 -17.51
CA VAL A 116 -9.63 5.68 -18.75
C VAL A 116 -10.99 6.30 -18.41
N PRO A 117 -11.20 7.59 -18.71
CA PRO A 117 -12.50 8.23 -18.52
C PRO A 117 -13.60 7.51 -19.30
N LEU A 118 -14.80 7.46 -18.73
CA LEU A 118 -15.95 6.83 -19.39
C LEU A 118 -16.46 7.73 -20.53
N ASN A 119 -16.53 7.15 -21.72
CA ASN A 119 -17.35 7.68 -22.81
C ASN A 119 -18.84 7.35 -22.57
N PRO A 120 -19.79 7.90 -23.35
CA PRO A 120 -21.21 7.63 -23.17
C PRO A 120 -21.58 6.13 -23.16
N ASP A 121 -20.94 5.33 -24.03
CA ASP A 121 -21.13 3.88 -24.07
C ASP A 121 -20.66 3.19 -22.79
N GLY A 122 -19.55 3.64 -22.23
CA GLY A 122 -19.03 3.17 -20.95
C GLY A 122 -19.99 3.46 -19.80
N VAL A 123 -20.66 4.63 -19.81
CA VAL A 123 -21.72 4.97 -18.85
C VAL A 123 -22.93 4.03 -19.02
N LYS A 124 -23.37 3.79 -20.26
CA LYS A 124 -24.47 2.84 -20.53
C LYS A 124 -24.16 1.44 -19.99
N ARG A 125 -22.97 0.90 -20.28
CA ARG A 125 -22.54 -0.40 -19.76
C ARG A 125 -22.51 -0.44 -18.23
N LEU A 126 -22.06 0.62 -17.57
CA LEU A 126 -22.03 0.73 -16.11
C LEU A 126 -23.44 0.65 -15.50
N LEU A 127 -24.43 1.21 -16.19
CA LEU A 127 -25.83 1.18 -15.80
C LEU A 127 -26.54 -0.13 -16.19
N GLY A 128 -25.86 -1.03 -16.91
CA GLY A 128 -26.44 -2.27 -17.42
C GLY A 128 -27.34 -2.07 -18.64
N LEU A 129 -27.14 -0.96 -19.37
CA LEU A 129 -27.90 -0.58 -20.56
C LEU A 129 -27.26 -1.14 -21.83
N SER A 130 -28.09 -1.42 -22.84
CA SER A 130 -27.66 -1.62 -24.22
C SER A 130 -27.07 -0.31 -24.79
N LEU A 131 -26.21 -0.42 -25.80
CA LEU A 131 -25.66 0.75 -26.49
C LEU A 131 -26.73 1.57 -27.22
N GLN A 132 -27.86 0.92 -27.56
CA GLN A 132 -29.00 1.55 -28.22
C GLN A 132 -29.95 2.25 -27.22
N ASP A 133 -29.86 1.93 -25.93
CA ASP A 133 -30.74 2.53 -24.92
C ASP A 133 -30.36 4.00 -24.69
N GLU A 134 -31.36 4.85 -24.46
CA GLU A 134 -31.12 6.21 -23.97
C GLU A 134 -30.62 6.18 -22.53
N LEU A 135 -29.80 7.17 -22.15
CA LEU A 135 -29.41 7.32 -20.75
C LEU A 135 -30.64 7.72 -19.91
N PRO A 136 -30.74 7.27 -18.65
CA PRO A 136 -31.83 7.64 -17.76
C PRO A 136 -31.98 9.16 -17.68
N LYS A 137 -33.22 9.64 -17.81
CA LYS A 137 -33.57 11.05 -17.59
C LYS A 137 -33.59 11.32 -16.08
N ALA A 138 -32.40 11.39 -15.48
CA ALA A 138 -32.23 11.94 -14.15
C ALA A 138 -31.59 13.32 -14.30
N ASP A 139 -32.09 14.31 -13.55
CA ASP A 139 -31.54 15.67 -13.50
C ASP A 139 -30.19 15.67 -12.74
N VAL A 140 -29.23 14.91 -13.27
CA VAL A 140 -27.84 14.90 -12.81
C VAL A 140 -27.13 16.03 -13.55
N PRO A 141 -26.54 17.01 -12.84
CA PRO A 141 -25.84 18.11 -13.48
C PRO A 141 -24.64 17.60 -14.25
N ASP A 142 -24.31 18.35 -15.29
CA ASP A 142 -23.17 18.06 -16.15
C ASP A 142 -21.85 17.94 -15.36
N GLU A 143 -21.68 18.72 -14.28
CA GLU A 143 -20.50 18.67 -13.41
C GLU A 143 -20.36 17.33 -12.68
N VAL A 144 -21.45 16.82 -12.08
CA VAL A 144 -21.50 15.51 -11.43
C VAL A 144 -21.27 14.41 -12.46
N GLY A 145 -21.90 14.53 -13.63
CA GLY A 145 -21.70 13.63 -14.76
C GLY A 145 -20.24 13.58 -15.24
N LEU A 146 -19.56 14.74 -15.30
CA LEU A 146 -18.16 14.85 -15.69
C LEU A 146 -17.23 14.20 -14.66
N VAL A 147 -17.46 14.46 -13.37
CA VAL A 147 -16.69 13.83 -12.28
C VAL A 147 -16.86 12.31 -12.30
N LEU A 148 -18.08 11.80 -12.44
CA LEU A 148 -18.34 10.36 -12.50
C LEU A 148 -17.71 9.66 -13.72
N ARG A 149 -17.50 10.41 -14.81
CA ARG A 149 -16.76 9.91 -15.99
C ARG A 149 -15.26 9.87 -15.76
N GLN A 150 -14.70 10.79 -14.97
CA GLN A 150 -13.26 10.87 -14.72
C GLN A 150 -12.81 10.05 -13.50
N TYR A 151 -13.68 9.86 -12.51
CA TYR A 151 -13.36 9.22 -11.24
C TYR A 151 -14.25 7.99 -10.97
N VAL A 152 -13.70 7.01 -10.26
CA VAL A 152 -14.44 5.83 -9.79
C VAL A 152 -15.41 6.23 -8.69
N THR A 153 -14.96 7.10 -7.78
CA THR A 153 -15.74 7.79 -6.74
C THR A 153 -15.28 9.22 -6.61
N TRP A 154 -16.00 10.05 -5.86
CA TRP A 154 -15.58 11.42 -5.61
C TRP A 154 -14.20 11.49 -4.95
N PRO A 155 -13.31 12.41 -5.36
CA PRO A 155 -12.08 12.67 -4.62
C PRO A 155 -12.35 12.95 -3.14
N GLY A 156 -11.57 12.31 -2.26
CA GLY A 156 -11.75 12.36 -0.80
C GLY A 156 -12.92 11.53 -0.27
N SER A 157 -13.56 10.68 -1.10
CA SER A 157 -14.75 9.92 -0.72
C SER A 157 -14.87 8.58 -1.45
N HIS A 158 -15.38 7.55 -0.78
CA HIS A 158 -15.73 6.27 -1.42
C HIS A 158 -17.22 6.19 -1.83
N PHE A 159 -17.99 7.25 -1.57
CA PHE A 159 -19.36 7.39 -2.05
C PHE A 159 -19.36 7.73 -3.54
N ASP A 160 -20.31 7.14 -4.28
CA ASP A 160 -20.44 7.43 -5.71
C ASP A 160 -21.04 8.83 -5.94
N VAL A 161 -21.98 9.26 -5.09
CA VAL A 161 -22.72 10.52 -5.27
C VAL A 161 -22.95 11.24 -3.95
N ALA A 162 -23.55 10.56 -2.96
CA ALA A 162 -23.93 11.16 -1.68
C ALA A 162 -23.73 10.17 -0.52
N PRO A 163 -23.54 10.68 0.72
CA PRO A 163 -23.30 9.85 1.89
C PRO A 163 -24.49 8.99 2.32
N LEU A 164 -25.72 9.42 1.99
CA LEU A 164 -26.93 8.67 2.30
C LEU A 164 -27.74 8.34 1.04
N HIS A 165 -28.23 7.11 0.99
CA HIS A 165 -29.27 6.67 0.06
C HIS A 165 -30.51 6.28 0.86
N VAL A 166 -31.65 6.87 0.51
CA VAL A 166 -32.94 6.65 1.16
C VAL A 166 -33.88 5.96 0.17
N VAL A 167 -34.56 4.92 0.62
CA VAL A 167 -35.60 4.21 -0.14
C VAL A 167 -36.80 3.99 0.78
N THR A 168 -37.99 3.86 0.21
CA THR A 168 -39.20 3.52 0.99
C THR A 168 -39.62 2.08 0.75
N ARG A 169 -40.25 1.46 1.76
CA ARG A 169 -40.80 0.10 1.62
C ARG A 169 -41.84 0.04 0.49
N GLN A 170 -42.65 1.08 0.37
CA GLN A 170 -43.65 1.27 -0.69
C GLN A 170 -43.02 1.18 -2.08
N SER A 171 -41.94 1.92 -2.33
CA SER A 171 -41.20 1.87 -3.60
C SER A 171 -40.67 0.47 -3.91
N LEU A 172 -40.16 -0.24 -2.90
CA LEU A 172 -39.61 -1.58 -3.05
C LEU A 172 -40.68 -2.63 -3.36
N GLU A 173 -41.78 -2.62 -2.61
CA GLU A 173 -42.93 -3.51 -2.84
C GLU A 173 -43.54 -3.27 -4.21
N LYS A 174 -43.70 -2.00 -4.59
CA LYS A 174 -44.20 -1.62 -5.92
C LYS A 174 -43.29 -2.11 -7.03
N LEU A 175 -41.98 -1.91 -6.89
CA LEU A 175 -40.98 -2.39 -7.84
C LEU A 175 -40.97 -3.91 -7.92
N ALA A 176 -41.12 -4.60 -6.78
CA ALA A 176 -41.13 -6.06 -6.68
C ALA A 176 -42.34 -6.69 -7.35
N GLY A 177 -43.52 -6.07 -7.22
CA GLY A 177 -44.79 -6.59 -7.75
C GLY A 177 -45.02 -8.05 -7.40
N GLY A 178 -44.85 -8.39 -6.11
CA GLY A 178 -45.03 -9.74 -5.56
C GLY A 178 -43.79 -10.65 -5.57
N SER A 179 -42.64 -10.18 -6.06
CA SER A 179 -41.40 -10.95 -5.99
C SER A 179 -40.61 -10.64 -4.72
N ASP A 180 -40.60 -11.57 -3.76
CA ASP A 180 -39.86 -11.42 -2.51
C ASP A 180 -38.38 -11.08 -2.76
N ASP A 181 -37.76 -11.76 -3.71
CA ASP A 181 -36.37 -11.53 -4.10
C ASP A 181 -36.10 -10.09 -4.54
N ILE A 182 -36.98 -9.50 -5.35
CA ILE A 182 -36.85 -8.12 -5.81
C ILE A 182 -37.14 -7.14 -4.66
N ALA A 183 -37.99 -7.48 -3.70
CA ALA A 183 -38.28 -6.62 -2.55
C ALA A 183 -37.12 -6.53 -1.55
N ARG A 184 -36.11 -7.41 -1.64
CA ARG A 184 -35.01 -7.49 -0.66
C ARG A 184 -34.15 -6.23 -0.64
N LEU A 185 -34.05 -5.63 0.55
CA LEU A 185 -33.32 -4.38 0.83
C LEU A 185 -31.85 -4.45 0.45
N GLU A 186 -31.24 -5.63 0.63
CA GLU A 186 -29.84 -5.91 0.37
C GLU A 186 -29.47 -5.65 -1.11
N ARG A 187 -30.43 -5.82 -2.03
CA ARG A 187 -30.25 -5.49 -3.46
C ARG A 187 -29.92 -4.01 -3.70
N TYR A 188 -30.49 -3.13 -2.88
CA TYR A 188 -30.48 -1.69 -3.16
C TYR A 188 -29.46 -0.91 -2.35
N ARG A 189 -28.94 -1.51 -1.27
CA ARG A 189 -27.88 -0.93 -0.43
C ARG A 189 -28.21 0.49 0.05
N ALA A 190 -29.46 0.72 0.43
CA ALA A 190 -29.92 1.97 1.01
C ALA A 190 -29.41 2.07 2.46
N ASN A 191 -29.04 3.25 2.90
CA ASN A 191 -28.69 3.49 4.30
C ASN A 191 -29.94 3.60 5.17
N LEU A 192 -30.98 4.27 4.66
CA LEU A 192 -32.25 4.49 5.35
C LEU A 192 -33.38 3.87 4.54
N VAL A 193 -34.19 3.04 5.20
CA VAL A 193 -35.42 2.48 4.64
C VAL A 193 -36.57 3.03 5.47
N LEU A 194 -37.49 3.74 4.82
CA LEU A 194 -38.63 4.34 5.51
C LEU A 194 -39.90 3.57 5.19
N ASP A 195 -40.75 3.39 6.21
CA ASP A 195 -42.12 2.92 6.02
C ASP A 195 -43.05 4.12 6.09
N CYS A 196 -43.70 4.44 4.97
CA CYS A 196 -44.45 5.67 4.82
C CYS A 196 -45.96 5.47 4.97
N ASP A 197 -46.61 6.41 5.64
CA ASP A 197 -48.07 6.44 5.82
C ASP A 197 -48.75 7.03 4.56
N THR A 198 -48.53 6.41 3.40
CA THR A 198 -49.02 6.90 2.10
C THR A 198 -49.28 5.78 1.10
N LEU A 199 -50.20 6.04 0.18
CA LEU A 199 -50.52 5.17 -0.96
C LEU A 199 -49.78 5.56 -2.24
N ALA A 200 -48.91 6.58 -2.18
CA ALA A 200 -48.11 6.97 -3.34
C ALA A 200 -47.11 5.86 -3.71
N ASP A 201 -46.94 5.62 -5.01
CA ASP A 201 -46.07 4.54 -5.51
C ASP A 201 -44.58 4.79 -5.25
N TRP A 202 -44.13 6.05 -5.28
CA TRP A 202 -42.71 6.46 -5.15
C TRP A 202 -42.57 7.68 -4.22
N PRO A 203 -42.97 7.58 -2.95
CA PRO A 203 -43.19 8.74 -2.09
C PRO A 203 -41.94 9.60 -1.91
N GLU A 204 -40.76 8.99 -1.85
CA GLU A 204 -39.52 9.71 -1.59
C GLU A 204 -39.12 10.70 -2.69
N GLN A 205 -39.60 10.50 -3.92
CA GLN A 205 -39.27 11.39 -5.04
C GLN A 205 -39.87 12.79 -4.85
N ALA A 206 -41.01 12.89 -4.15
CA ALA A 206 -41.65 14.17 -3.84
C ALA A 206 -40.88 14.99 -2.80
N TRP A 207 -39.93 14.37 -2.08
CA TRP A 207 -39.13 15.06 -1.06
C TRP A 207 -37.85 15.66 -1.62
N ILE A 208 -37.55 15.49 -2.92
CA ILE A 208 -36.39 16.15 -3.53
C ILE A 208 -36.53 17.67 -3.34
N GLY A 209 -35.46 18.30 -2.84
CA GLY A 209 -35.47 19.71 -2.46
C GLY A 209 -36.11 20.00 -1.10
N HIS A 210 -36.48 18.98 -0.32
CA HIS A 210 -37.00 19.09 1.05
C HIS A 210 -35.99 18.50 2.07
N ARG A 211 -36.33 18.59 3.36
CA ARG A 211 -35.54 18.02 4.45
C ARG A 211 -36.34 16.94 5.17
N LEU A 212 -35.69 15.83 5.48
CA LEU A 212 -36.17 14.83 6.43
C LEU A 212 -35.70 15.18 7.83
N CYS A 213 -36.60 15.07 8.80
CA CYS A 213 -36.33 15.23 10.22
C CYS A 213 -36.57 13.88 10.89
N ILE A 214 -35.56 13.33 11.56
CA ILE A 214 -35.65 12.07 12.31
C ILE A 214 -35.00 12.30 13.66
N GLY A 215 -35.82 12.45 14.71
CA GLY A 215 -35.36 12.99 15.99
C GLY A 215 -34.66 14.35 15.80
N ASP A 216 -33.42 14.47 16.26
CA ASP A 216 -32.60 15.68 16.10
C ASP A 216 -31.94 15.81 14.73
N ALA A 217 -31.87 14.72 13.97
CA ALA A 217 -31.18 14.69 12.68
C ALA A 217 -31.99 15.42 11.61
N VAL A 218 -31.30 16.24 10.81
CA VAL A 218 -31.88 16.96 9.67
C VAL A 218 -31.10 16.58 8.42
N ILE A 219 -31.79 16.01 7.44
CA ILE A 219 -31.21 15.40 6.25
C ILE A 219 -31.83 16.06 5.02
N ALA A 220 -31.03 16.71 4.18
CA ALA A 220 -31.51 17.32 2.94
C ALA A 220 -31.53 16.29 1.80
N ILE A 221 -32.68 16.15 1.13
CA ILE A 221 -32.86 15.28 -0.02
C ILE A 221 -32.48 16.05 -1.28
N THR A 222 -31.46 15.58 -1.97
CA THR A 222 -30.79 16.36 -3.01
C THR A 222 -31.25 15.99 -4.41
N GLN A 223 -31.39 14.69 -4.71
CA GLN A 223 -31.67 14.22 -6.06
C GLN A 223 -32.17 12.77 -6.07
N ALA A 224 -32.77 12.38 -7.18
CA ALA A 224 -33.16 11.01 -7.46
C ALA A 224 -31.94 10.09 -7.61
N THR A 225 -32.07 8.82 -7.19
CA THR A 225 -30.98 7.85 -7.29
C THR A 225 -31.10 6.96 -8.52
N VAL A 226 -30.22 7.17 -9.51
CA VAL A 226 -30.07 6.27 -10.65
C VAL A 226 -29.39 4.97 -10.21
N ARG A 227 -30.05 3.84 -10.47
CA ARG A 227 -29.58 2.50 -10.15
C ARG A 227 -28.78 1.91 -11.30
N CYS A 228 -27.58 1.44 -10.98
CA CYS A 228 -26.72 0.70 -11.90
C CYS A 228 -27.13 -0.78 -12.00
N ALA A 229 -26.30 -1.61 -12.62
CA ALA A 229 -26.52 -3.05 -12.73
C ALA A 229 -26.40 -3.83 -11.39
N MET A 230 -25.81 -3.24 -10.34
CA MET A 230 -25.54 -3.95 -9.08
C MET A 230 -26.75 -4.65 -8.42
N PRO A 231 -27.96 -4.06 -8.36
CA PRO A 231 -29.11 -4.70 -7.70
C PRO A 231 -29.53 -6.04 -8.32
N ARG A 232 -29.15 -6.29 -9.58
CA ARG A 232 -29.37 -7.57 -10.25
C ARG A 232 -28.44 -8.66 -9.72
N TYR A 233 -27.19 -8.33 -9.41
CA TYR A 233 -26.16 -9.33 -9.16
C TYR A 233 -26.43 -10.16 -7.92
N ALA A 234 -25.88 -11.38 -7.92
CA ALA A 234 -25.94 -12.29 -6.79
C ALA A 234 -25.28 -11.70 -5.53
N GLN A 235 -25.86 -12.00 -4.37
CA GLN A 235 -25.38 -11.65 -3.03
C GLN A 235 -25.60 -12.85 -2.11
N PRO A 236 -25.13 -12.84 -0.85
CA PRO A 236 -25.47 -13.88 0.11
C PRO A 236 -27.00 -14.06 0.16
N ASP A 237 -27.44 -15.31 -0.04
CA ASP A 237 -28.85 -15.71 -0.06
C ASP A 237 -29.72 -15.11 -1.18
N LEU A 238 -29.13 -14.42 -2.16
CA LEU A 238 -29.84 -13.80 -3.29
C LEU A 238 -29.19 -14.17 -4.63
N PRO A 239 -29.94 -14.78 -5.58
CA PRO A 239 -29.38 -15.16 -6.88
C PRO A 239 -29.13 -13.95 -7.79
N ASP A 240 -28.36 -14.14 -8.88
CA ASP A 240 -28.39 -13.16 -9.99
C ASP A 240 -29.80 -13.14 -10.57
N ASN A 241 -30.41 -11.95 -10.61
CA ASN A 241 -31.77 -11.77 -11.07
C ASN A 241 -31.87 -10.63 -12.09
N PRO A 242 -31.79 -10.93 -13.40
CA PRO A 242 -31.91 -9.94 -14.47
C PRO A 242 -33.26 -9.19 -14.46
N ALA A 243 -34.31 -9.78 -13.89
CA ALA A 243 -35.62 -9.15 -13.83
C ALA A 243 -35.62 -7.87 -12.96
N VAL A 244 -34.68 -7.75 -12.01
CA VAL A 244 -34.49 -6.51 -11.23
C VAL A 244 -34.16 -5.34 -12.14
N SER A 245 -33.20 -5.50 -13.06
CA SER A 245 -32.80 -4.45 -14.01
C SER A 245 -33.93 -4.12 -14.99
N SER A 246 -34.63 -5.13 -15.50
CA SER A 246 -35.77 -4.91 -16.41
C SER A 246 -36.89 -4.14 -15.71
N ARG A 247 -37.25 -4.50 -14.47
CA ARG A 247 -38.28 -3.76 -13.72
C ARG A 247 -37.86 -2.35 -13.36
N LEU A 248 -36.61 -2.13 -12.95
CA LEU A 248 -36.09 -0.78 -12.71
C LEU A 248 -36.23 0.08 -13.97
N ARG A 249 -35.83 -0.43 -15.14
CA ARG A 249 -36.01 0.27 -16.41
C ARG A 249 -37.48 0.56 -16.71
N ASP A 250 -38.30 -0.49 -16.72
CA ASP A 250 -39.66 -0.41 -17.27
C ASP A 250 -40.64 0.32 -16.34
N LYS A 251 -40.39 0.30 -15.02
CA LYS A 251 -41.25 0.96 -14.03
C LYS A 251 -40.79 2.34 -13.62
N THR A 252 -39.49 2.60 -13.66
CA THR A 252 -38.90 3.81 -13.03
C THR A 252 -37.86 4.51 -13.90
N GLY A 253 -37.55 4.01 -15.09
CA GLY A 253 -36.47 4.55 -15.91
C GLY A 253 -35.11 4.48 -15.20
N HIS A 254 -34.86 3.41 -14.43
CA HIS A 254 -33.67 3.18 -13.60
C HIS A 254 -33.57 3.99 -12.30
N VAL A 255 -34.60 4.74 -11.90
CA VAL A 255 -34.56 5.54 -10.66
C VAL A 255 -35.20 4.77 -9.50
N LEU A 256 -34.48 4.63 -8.38
CA LEU A 256 -35.08 4.11 -7.15
C LEU A 256 -34.42 4.72 -5.91
N GLY A 257 -35.24 5.35 -5.08
CA GLY A 257 -34.79 6.10 -3.92
C GLY A 257 -34.25 7.48 -4.25
N VAL A 258 -33.74 8.13 -3.22
CA VAL A 258 -33.17 9.48 -3.28
C VAL A 258 -31.83 9.54 -2.55
N TYR A 259 -30.93 10.37 -3.06
CA TYR A 259 -29.69 10.70 -2.40
C TYR A 259 -29.89 11.85 -1.41
N ALA A 260 -29.15 11.82 -0.32
CA ALA A 260 -29.29 12.80 0.74
C ALA A 260 -27.95 13.18 1.38
N ARG A 261 -27.88 14.39 1.92
CA ARG A 261 -26.77 14.89 2.75
C ARG A 261 -27.26 15.25 4.14
N VAL A 262 -26.37 15.19 5.12
CA VAL A 262 -26.71 15.53 6.50
C VAL A 262 -26.48 17.02 6.73
N ILE A 263 -27.53 17.73 7.13
CA ILE A 263 -27.45 19.15 7.53
C ILE A 263 -27.07 19.24 9.01
N ARG A 264 -27.72 18.41 9.82
CA ARG A 264 -27.47 18.31 11.25
C ARG A 264 -27.48 16.86 11.67
N GLY A 265 -26.43 16.45 12.37
CA GLY A 265 -26.35 15.11 12.96
C GLY A 265 -27.36 14.91 14.09
N GLY A 266 -27.62 13.65 14.44
CA GLY A 266 -28.56 13.26 15.48
C GLY A 266 -28.53 11.75 15.70
N MET A 267 -29.25 11.26 16.70
CA MET A 267 -29.41 9.81 16.90
C MET A 267 -30.52 9.30 15.98
N LEU A 268 -30.20 8.26 15.18
CA LEU A 268 -31.19 7.51 14.41
C LEU A 268 -31.48 6.19 15.12
N GLU A 269 -32.74 5.82 15.18
CA GLU A 269 -33.21 4.56 15.76
C GLU A 269 -34.37 4.02 14.93
N CYS A 270 -34.36 2.71 14.65
CA CYS A 270 -35.47 2.07 13.93
C CYS A 270 -36.77 2.24 14.72
N GLY A 271 -37.85 2.62 14.03
CA GLY A 271 -39.14 3.00 14.61
C GLY A 271 -39.29 4.49 14.89
N ALA A 272 -38.23 5.30 14.77
CA ALA A 272 -38.33 6.75 14.93
C ALA A 272 -39.24 7.36 13.85
N GLU A 273 -40.05 8.33 14.26
CA GLU A 273 -40.91 9.10 13.36
C GLU A 273 -40.08 9.95 12.40
N VAL A 274 -40.57 10.05 11.16
CA VAL A 274 -39.94 10.82 10.09
C VAL A 274 -40.87 11.96 9.71
N GLY A 275 -40.35 13.19 9.80
CA GLY A 275 -40.97 14.40 9.28
C GLY A 275 -40.34 14.86 7.97
N VAL A 276 -41.12 15.54 7.13
CA VAL A 276 -40.67 16.30 5.96
C VAL A 276 -40.99 17.78 6.17
N GLU A 277 -40.02 18.65 5.89
CA GLU A 277 -40.18 20.11 5.89
C GLU A 277 -39.62 20.76 4.61
N PRO A 278 -40.16 21.92 4.19
CA PRO A 278 -39.65 22.66 3.03
C PRO A 278 -38.22 23.18 3.26
N ASN A 279 -37.36 23.12 2.23
CA ASN A 279 -36.02 23.70 2.31
C ASN A 279 -36.06 25.21 2.00
N LEU A 280 -36.16 26.05 3.04
CA LEU A 280 -36.30 27.51 2.92
C LEU A 280 -34.95 28.24 2.73
N GLY A 281 -34.19 27.95 1.66
CA GLY A 281 -33.16 28.89 1.17
C GLY A 281 -31.75 28.38 0.87
N GLU A 282 -31.44 27.09 1.04
CA GLU A 282 -30.13 26.55 0.64
C GLU A 282 -30.13 26.18 -0.86
N ARG A 283 -29.80 27.16 -1.70
CA ARG A 283 -29.88 27.07 -3.18
C ARG A 283 -28.79 26.24 -3.87
N ARG A 284 -27.84 25.63 -3.16
CA ARG A 284 -26.73 24.91 -3.81
C ARG A 284 -26.93 23.41 -3.73
N TYR A 285 -27.46 22.88 -4.83
CA TYR A 285 -27.74 21.47 -5.06
C TYR A 285 -26.50 20.55 -5.10
N TYR A 286 -25.27 21.11 -5.10
CA TYR A 286 -24.02 20.34 -5.26
C TYR A 286 -22.85 20.83 -4.41
N ASP A 287 -23.08 21.70 -3.42
CA ASP A 287 -22.07 22.00 -2.41
C ASP A 287 -22.00 20.79 -1.45
N ILE A 288 -21.29 19.74 -1.87
CA ILE A 288 -20.67 18.83 -0.91
C ILE A 288 -19.72 19.74 -0.13
N PRO A 289 -19.92 19.97 1.18
CA PRO A 289 -18.90 20.64 1.97
C PRO A 289 -17.61 19.88 1.72
N ALA A 290 -16.49 20.54 1.40
CA ALA A 290 -15.18 19.93 1.55
C ALA A 290 -15.22 19.24 2.91
N PHE A 291 -15.29 17.90 2.93
CA PHE A 291 -15.67 17.16 4.13
C PHE A 291 -14.76 17.68 5.23
N ALA A 292 -15.35 18.37 6.21
CA ALA A 292 -14.59 18.93 7.32
C ALA A 292 -13.86 17.74 7.92
N GLN A 293 -12.53 17.73 7.73
CA GLN A 293 -11.65 16.76 8.33
C GLN A 293 -11.98 16.74 9.82
N PRO A 294 -12.26 15.58 10.44
CA PRO A 294 -12.10 15.49 11.88
C PRO A 294 -10.65 15.90 12.15
N GLY A 295 -10.48 17.07 12.78
CA GLY A 295 -9.22 17.79 13.00
C GLY A 295 -7.95 17.10 12.52
N ARG A 296 -7.52 17.42 11.29
CA ARG A 296 -6.21 17.05 10.78
C ARG A 296 -5.27 18.23 11.00
N GLU A 297 -4.42 18.11 12.01
CA GLU A 297 -3.08 18.68 11.87
C GLU A 297 -2.34 17.82 10.83
N ALA A 298 -1.79 18.54 9.85
CA ALA A 298 -0.74 18.15 8.90
C ALA A 298 -1.01 16.96 7.95
N SER A 299 -1.11 17.33 6.67
CA SER A 299 -0.80 16.57 5.46
C SER A 299 0.26 15.48 5.64
N ALA A 300 0.12 14.34 4.95
CA ALA A 300 1.21 13.38 4.81
C ALA A 300 2.12 13.75 3.61
N PRO A 301 3.30 14.35 3.82
CA PRO A 301 4.34 14.34 2.80
C PRO A 301 4.82 12.90 2.58
N SER A 302 5.28 12.58 1.38
CA SER A 302 6.29 11.52 1.24
C SER A 302 7.43 11.89 2.20
N PRO A 303 7.82 11.06 3.19
CA PRO A 303 8.77 11.52 4.18
C PRO A 303 10.16 11.55 3.53
N ARG A 304 10.50 12.67 2.90
CA ARG A 304 11.89 13.13 2.81
C ARG A 304 12.29 13.53 4.22
N GLY A 305 12.75 12.57 5.02
CA GLY A 305 13.19 12.84 6.38
C GLY A 305 13.25 11.61 7.29
N ASP A 306 14.02 11.75 8.36
CA ASP A 306 14.18 10.74 9.38
C ASP A 306 12.98 10.72 10.33
N ARG A 307 12.25 9.59 10.37
CA ARG A 307 11.12 9.36 11.29
C ARG A 307 11.61 8.68 12.56
N LEU A 308 10.94 8.91 13.69
CA LEU A 308 11.22 8.19 14.94
C LEU A 308 10.44 6.88 14.99
N TRP A 309 11.16 5.81 15.34
CA TRP A 309 10.65 4.46 15.43
C TRP A 309 11.03 3.85 16.76
N ARG A 310 10.05 3.25 17.44
CA ARG A 310 10.22 2.59 18.71
C ARG A 310 10.53 1.12 18.53
N VAL A 311 11.55 0.65 19.24
CA VAL A 311 11.89 -0.77 19.34
C VAL A 311 10.83 -1.46 20.17
N THR A 312 10.05 -2.35 19.55
CA THR A 312 9.01 -3.12 20.23
C THR A 312 9.51 -4.46 20.71
N GLU A 313 10.44 -5.08 19.97
CA GLU A 313 11.01 -6.37 20.31
C GLU A 313 12.47 -6.45 19.88
N VAL A 314 13.27 -7.17 20.68
CA VAL A 314 14.67 -7.50 20.38
C VAL A 314 14.83 -9.00 20.49
N ILE A 315 15.16 -9.67 19.37
CA ILE A 315 15.24 -11.12 19.28
C ILE A 315 16.66 -11.52 18.92
N ARG A 316 17.27 -12.40 19.71
CA ARG A 316 18.58 -12.98 19.40
C ARG A 316 18.40 -14.19 18.49
N GLU A 317 18.68 -14.01 17.20
CA GLU A 317 18.48 -15.02 16.16
C GLU A 317 19.62 -16.04 16.10
N SER A 318 20.83 -15.64 16.49
CA SER A 318 21.99 -16.51 16.61
C SER A 318 23.04 -15.92 17.57
N ALA A 319 24.22 -16.54 17.64
CA ALA A 319 25.34 -15.98 18.40
C ALA A 319 25.76 -14.58 17.91
N GLU A 320 25.60 -14.31 16.61
CA GLU A 320 26.10 -13.09 15.94
C GLU A 320 24.99 -12.19 15.39
N ILE A 321 23.74 -12.66 15.29
CA ILE A 321 22.63 -11.91 14.64
C ILE A 321 21.54 -11.59 15.66
N THR A 322 21.13 -10.32 15.69
CA THR A 322 20.02 -9.82 16.52
C THR A 322 19.03 -9.05 15.65
N SER A 323 17.74 -9.38 15.77
CA SER A 323 16.64 -8.69 15.11
C SER A 323 16.03 -7.64 16.01
N PHE A 324 15.70 -6.48 15.44
CA PHE A 324 14.96 -5.40 16.07
C PHE A 324 13.65 -5.21 15.33
N TRP A 325 12.53 -5.38 16.02
CA TRP A 325 11.21 -5.04 15.53
C TRP A 325 10.88 -3.61 15.92
N LEU A 326 10.38 -2.85 14.96
CA LEU A 326 10.31 -1.40 15.00
C LEU A 326 8.91 -0.97 14.56
N LYS A 327 8.27 -0.12 15.36
CA LYS A 327 7.03 0.56 15.00
C LYS A 327 7.26 2.07 14.94
N PRO A 328 6.69 2.77 13.97
CA PRO A 328 6.83 4.21 13.88
C PRO A 328 6.03 4.88 15.01
N GLU A 329 6.58 5.93 15.60
CA GLU A 329 5.90 6.64 16.70
C GLU A 329 4.68 7.43 16.23
N ASP A 330 4.68 7.82 14.94
CA ASP A 330 3.55 8.47 14.27
C ASP A 330 2.47 7.46 13.77
N GLY A 331 2.66 6.16 14.05
CA GLY A 331 1.68 5.09 13.79
C GLY A 331 1.63 4.52 12.37
N ALA A 332 2.25 5.14 11.36
CA ALA A 332 2.12 4.69 9.96
C ALA A 332 3.31 3.84 9.45
N LEU A 333 3.12 2.54 9.22
CA LEU A 333 4.19 1.70 8.65
C LEU A 333 4.63 2.18 7.25
N LEU A 334 5.89 1.92 6.91
CA LEU A 334 6.43 2.27 5.61
C LEU A 334 5.97 1.28 4.53
N PRO A 335 5.39 1.73 3.40
CA PRO A 335 5.19 0.84 2.26
C PRO A 335 6.53 0.59 1.55
N PHE A 336 6.95 -0.67 1.42
CA PHE A 336 8.23 -1.05 0.80
C PHE A 336 8.08 -2.24 -0.14
N LEU A 337 9.03 -2.39 -1.08
CA LEU A 337 9.16 -3.59 -1.89
C LEU A 337 10.05 -4.63 -1.18
N PRO A 338 9.67 -5.93 -1.17
CA PRO A 338 10.48 -6.97 -0.56
C PRO A 338 11.91 -6.98 -1.11
N GLY A 339 12.89 -6.85 -0.23
CA GLY A 339 14.31 -6.70 -0.55
C GLY A 339 14.87 -5.28 -0.37
N GLN A 340 14.03 -4.26 -0.23
CA GLN A 340 14.46 -2.90 0.06
C GLN A 340 15.11 -2.74 1.45
N HIS A 341 15.82 -1.64 1.63
CA HIS A 341 16.53 -1.30 2.85
C HIS A 341 16.11 0.06 3.41
N VAL A 342 16.49 0.29 4.67
CA VAL A 342 16.33 1.56 5.37
C VAL A 342 17.67 2.05 5.91
N ILE A 343 17.79 3.35 6.07
CA ILE A 343 18.90 4.01 6.76
C ILE A 343 18.48 4.20 8.21
N VAL A 344 19.31 3.72 9.14
CA VAL A 344 19.08 3.79 10.57
C VAL A 344 20.13 4.70 11.19
N ARG A 345 19.65 5.61 12.05
CA ARG A 345 20.43 6.56 12.84
C ARG A 345 20.03 6.47 14.30
N MET A 346 20.95 6.86 15.17
CA MET A 346 20.66 7.02 16.59
C MET A 346 19.92 8.33 16.85
N PRO A 347 19.09 8.44 17.91
CA PRO A 347 18.32 9.65 18.21
C PRO A 347 19.17 10.93 18.33
N GLY A 348 20.37 10.81 18.92
CA GLY A 348 21.32 11.91 19.11
C GLY A 348 22.10 12.32 17.86
N GLY A 349 21.79 11.75 16.69
CA GLY A 349 22.52 12.00 15.44
C GLY A 349 23.83 11.20 15.34
N GLY A 350 24.65 11.57 14.35
CA GLY A 350 25.94 10.92 14.07
C GLY A 350 25.89 9.91 12.92
N ASP A 351 26.73 8.88 13.03
CA ASP A 351 26.88 7.81 12.04
C ASP A 351 25.52 7.15 11.71
N SER A 352 25.34 6.75 10.45
CA SER A 352 24.19 5.96 10.00
C SER A 352 24.62 4.62 9.44
N ARG A 353 23.72 3.64 9.45
CA ARG A 353 23.93 2.33 8.79
C ARG A 353 22.70 1.95 7.97
N VAL A 354 22.95 1.20 6.91
CA VAL A 354 21.90 0.68 6.03
C VAL A 354 21.59 -0.75 6.43
N TYR A 355 20.31 -1.08 6.59
CA TYR A 355 19.86 -2.43 6.85
C TYR A 355 18.71 -2.78 5.91
N SER A 356 18.82 -3.90 5.20
CA SER A 356 17.68 -4.47 4.48
C SER A 356 16.57 -4.77 5.48
N LEU A 357 15.33 -4.47 5.09
CA LEU A 357 14.17 -4.92 5.84
C LEU A 357 14.15 -6.45 5.77
N SER A 358 14.01 -7.10 6.93
CA SER A 358 13.86 -8.55 7.05
C SER A 358 12.42 -8.94 7.40
N SER A 359 11.51 -7.97 7.57
CA SER A 359 10.06 -8.17 7.63
C SER A 359 9.46 -8.28 6.22
N GLY A 360 8.29 -8.90 6.12
CA GLY A 360 7.45 -8.91 4.93
C GLY A 360 6.55 -7.68 4.87
N VAL A 361 6.00 -7.42 3.68
CA VAL A 361 5.11 -6.27 3.43
C VAL A 361 3.77 -6.34 4.17
N ALA A 362 3.44 -7.50 4.72
CA ALA A 362 2.24 -7.73 5.51
C ALA A 362 2.57 -7.97 7.00
N ASP A 363 3.71 -7.50 7.50
CA ASP A 363 3.99 -7.51 8.94
C ASP A 363 3.51 -6.21 9.61
N THR A 364 3.01 -6.30 10.85
CA THR A 364 2.57 -5.13 11.66
C THR A 364 3.71 -4.25 12.18
N ALA A 365 4.96 -4.61 11.91
CA ALA A 365 6.15 -3.91 12.36
C ALA A 365 7.29 -4.15 11.36
N CYS A 366 8.17 -3.17 11.21
CA CYS A 366 9.37 -3.34 10.41
C CYS A 366 10.41 -4.12 11.21
N ARG A 367 11.08 -5.08 10.57
CA ARG A 367 12.21 -5.80 11.18
C ARG A 367 13.49 -5.44 10.44
N ILE A 368 14.53 -5.10 11.19
CA ILE A 368 15.91 -5.15 10.71
C ILE A 368 16.63 -6.27 11.48
N SER A 369 17.57 -6.94 10.82
CA SER A 369 18.39 -7.96 11.48
C SER A 369 19.86 -7.65 11.27
N VAL A 370 20.57 -7.52 12.38
CA VAL A 370 21.90 -6.92 12.44
C VAL A 370 22.89 -7.99 12.86
N ARG A 371 23.93 -8.18 12.05
CA ARG A 371 25.08 -8.99 12.44
C ARG A 371 26.09 -8.14 13.18
N ARG A 372 26.67 -8.71 14.22
CA ARG A 372 27.82 -8.18 14.93
C ARG A 372 28.92 -9.23 15.05
N ASP A 373 30.12 -8.86 14.63
CA ASP A 373 31.36 -9.54 14.99
C ASP A 373 32.03 -8.75 16.15
N PRO A 374 32.03 -9.27 17.39
CA PRO A 374 32.62 -8.58 18.53
C PRO A 374 34.11 -8.24 18.39
N SER A 375 34.82 -8.91 17.48
CA SER A 375 36.26 -8.71 17.25
C SER A 375 36.56 -7.66 16.18
N ARG A 376 35.57 -7.27 15.37
CA ARG A 376 35.73 -6.37 14.21
C ARG A 376 34.83 -5.14 14.26
N ASP A 377 33.66 -5.26 14.86
CA ASP A 377 32.66 -4.21 14.88
C ASP A 377 32.78 -3.32 16.11
N ALA A 378 33.08 -2.05 15.89
CA ALA A 378 33.04 -0.97 16.86
C ALA A 378 32.07 0.15 16.40
N GLY A 379 31.69 1.04 17.32
CA GLY A 379 30.85 2.21 16.99
C GLY A 379 29.36 1.86 16.83
N PHE A 380 28.75 2.24 15.70
CA PHE A 380 27.29 2.22 15.51
C PHE A 380 26.67 0.82 15.72
N THR A 381 27.16 -0.20 15.02
CA THR A 381 26.63 -1.57 15.13
C THR A 381 26.77 -2.11 16.54
N ALA A 382 27.90 -1.81 17.21
CA ALA A 382 28.13 -2.23 18.58
C ALA A 382 27.14 -1.55 19.55
N MET A 383 26.89 -0.26 19.36
CA MET A 383 25.90 0.48 20.14
C MET A 383 24.49 -0.06 19.92
N LEU A 384 24.11 -0.30 18.67
CA LEU A 384 22.79 -0.85 18.31
C LEU A 384 22.57 -2.20 18.98
N VAL A 385 23.54 -3.11 18.93
CA VAL A 385 23.38 -4.47 19.46
C VAL A 385 23.53 -4.55 20.98
N ASP A 386 24.46 -3.80 21.60
CA ASP A 386 24.67 -3.92 23.06
C ASP A 386 23.79 -3.00 23.90
N ARG A 387 23.37 -1.85 23.37
CA ARG A 387 22.79 -0.78 24.18
C ARG A 387 21.32 -0.54 23.93
N ILE A 388 20.85 -0.73 22.69
CA ILE A 388 19.43 -0.51 22.35
C ILE A 388 18.57 -1.63 22.91
N LYS A 389 17.49 -1.26 23.56
CA LYS A 389 16.53 -2.14 24.22
C LYS A 389 15.10 -1.85 23.74
N VAL A 390 14.19 -2.76 24.08
CA VAL A 390 12.75 -2.52 23.91
C VAL A 390 12.36 -1.21 24.60
N GLY A 391 11.60 -0.38 23.89
CA GLY A 391 11.19 0.95 24.32
C GLY A 391 12.07 2.09 23.80
N ASP A 392 13.31 1.83 23.40
CA ASP A 392 14.18 2.86 22.84
C ASP A 392 13.72 3.30 21.44
N ALA A 393 14.12 4.51 21.05
CA ALA A 393 13.82 5.06 19.74
C ALA A 393 15.04 5.00 18.80
N LEU A 394 14.78 4.83 17.51
CA LEU A 394 15.73 4.95 16.41
C LEU A 394 15.17 5.91 15.36
N ARG A 395 16.07 6.59 14.63
CA ARG A 395 15.69 7.40 13.48
C ARG A 395 15.83 6.58 12.21
N ILE A 396 14.74 6.44 11.45
CA ILE A 396 14.69 5.61 10.25
C ILE A 396 14.30 6.46 9.05
N ASN A 397 15.02 6.28 7.95
CA ASN A 397 14.77 6.91 6.67
C ASN A 397 14.73 5.82 5.58
N GLY A 398 13.86 6.00 4.59
CA GLY A 398 13.53 5.01 3.58
C GLY A 398 12.05 4.63 3.59
N PRO A 399 11.66 3.57 2.87
CA PRO A 399 12.50 2.53 2.27
C PRO A 399 13.20 2.99 0.97
N MET A 400 14.28 2.30 0.62
CA MET A 400 15.15 2.61 -0.51
C MET A 400 15.70 1.34 -1.16
N GLY A 401 16.30 1.48 -2.35
CA GLY A 401 16.99 0.40 -3.04
C GLY A 401 16.18 -0.24 -4.17
N SER A 402 16.91 -0.70 -5.20
CA SER A 402 16.38 -1.39 -6.39
C SER A 402 16.57 -2.91 -6.34
N PHE A 403 17.28 -3.42 -5.33
CA PHE A 403 17.41 -4.85 -5.05
C PHE A 403 16.12 -5.39 -4.41
N ALA A 404 15.05 -5.36 -5.18
CA ALA A 404 13.73 -5.73 -4.70
C ALA A 404 12.95 -6.52 -5.75
N VAL A 405 11.88 -7.14 -5.28
CA VAL A 405 10.95 -7.89 -6.12
C VAL A 405 9.58 -7.27 -6.02
N HIS A 406 8.96 -7.02 -7.17
CA HIS A 406 7.61 -6.47 -7.18
C HIS A 406 6.61 -7.53 -6.66
N PRO A 407 5.70 -7.21 -5.73
CA PRO A 407 4.73 -8.18 -5.21
C PRO A 407 3.83 -8.83 -6.29
N ALA A 408 3.57 -8.11 -7.38
CA ALA A 408 2.80 -8.64 -8.51
C ALA A 408 3.59 -9.60 -9.42
N ASP A 409 4.92 -9.60 -9.35
CA ASP A 409 5.79 -10.45 -10.17
C ASP A 409 5.72 -11.90 -9.70
N SER A 410 5.36 -12.82 -10.60
CA SER A 410 5.27 -14.25 -10.35
C SER A 410 6.44 -15.05 -10.93
N SER A 411 7.45 -14.38 -11.50
CA SER A 411 8.61 -15.03 -12.11
C SER A 411 9.36 -15.88 -11.07
N PRO A 412 9.88 -17.05 -11.47
CA PRO A 412 10.62 -17.90 -10.55
C PRO A 412 11.90 -17.22 -10.07
N LEU A 413 12.31 -17.50 -8.83
CA LEU A 413 13.49 -16.89 -8.22
C LEU A 413 14.52 -17.94 -7.81
N VAL A 414 15.79 -17.63 -8.09
CA VAL A 414 16.94 -18.33 -7.52
C VAL A 414 17.68 -17.34 -6.62
N LEU A 415 17.64 -17.55 -5.31
CA LEU A 415 18.17 -16.65 -4.30
C LEU A 415 19.44 -17.26 -3.70
N ALA A 416 20.50 -16.48 -3.53
CA ALA A 416 21.76 -16.95 -2.96
C ALA A 416 22.31 -15.96 -1.94
N SER A 417 22.45 -16.41 -0.69
CA SER A 417 22.95 -15.59 0.41
C SER A 417 24.12 -16.21 1.17
N VAL A 418 24.88 -15.37 1.88
CA VAL A 418 25.81 -15.80 2.93
C VAL A 418 25.62 -14.98 4.21
N GLY A 419 25.53 -15.65 5.36
CA GLY A 419 25.36 -15.03 6.68
C GLY A 419 24.16 -14.07 6.73
N VAL A 420 24.34 -12.86 7.26
CA VAL A 420 23.24 -11.89 7.37
C VAL A 420 22.69 -11.39 6.03
N GLY A 421 23.34 -11.68 4.90
CA GLY A 421 22.80 -11.40 3.55
C GLY A 421 21.50 -12.15 3.23
N ILE A 422 21.00 -13.01 4.13
CA ILE A 422 19.68 -13.63 4.01
C ILE A 422 18.52 -12.65 4.23
N THR A 423 18.75 -11.51 4.90
CA THR A 423 17.69 -10.56 5.31
C THR A 423 16.76 -10.08 4.19
N PRO A 424 17.23 -9.63 3.00
CA PRO A 424 16.31 -9.26 1.92
C PRO A 424 15.50 -10.46 1.41
N PHE A 425 16.06 -11.67 1.49
CA PHE A 425 15.34 -12.89 1.10
C PHE A 425 14.31 -13.33 2.15
N LEU A 426 14.54 -13.09 3.44
CA LEU A 426 13.49 -13.25 4.45
C LEU A 426 12.31 -12.33 4.15
N SER A 427 12.58 -11.08 3.80
CA SER A 427 11.52 -10.15 3.37
C SER A 427 10.74 -10.66 2.16
N ILE A 428 11.43 -11.19 1.15
CA ILE A 428 10.82 -11.83 -0.02
C ILE A 428 9.98 -13.04 0.37
N LEU A 429 10.51 -13.96 1.20
CA LEU A 429 9.79 -15.16 1.63
C LEU A 429 8.55 -14.83 2.45
N ARG A 430 8.66 -13.94 3.44
CA ARG A 430 7.53 -13.47 4.26
C ARG A 430 6.46 -12.80 3.40
N SER A 431 6.86 -12.00 2.43
CA SER A 431 5.94 -11.35 1.48
C SER A 431 5.32 -12.33 0.50
N ALA A 432 6.06 -13.37 0.08
CA ALA A 432 5.54 -14.43 -0.78
C ALA A 432 4.48 -15.26 -0.05
N ILE A 433 4.68 -15.58 1.24
CA ILE A 433 3.67 -16.27 2.06
C ILE A 433 2.35 -15.51 2.05
N ALA A 434 2.42 -14.19 2.21
CA ALA A 434 1.25 -13.32 2.22
C ALA A 434 0.60 -13.19 0.85
N LEU A 435 1.38 -12.87 -0.18
CA LEU A 435 0.85 -12.34 -1.45
C LEU A 435 0.86 -13.34 -2.60
N ARG A 436 1.79 -14.30 -2.59
CA ARG A 436 2.08 -15.22 -3.71
C ARG A 436 2.63 -16.57 -3.23
N PRO A 437 1.85 -17.37 -2.48
CA PRO A 437 2.38 -18.59 -1.87
C PRO A 437 2.82 -19.64 -2.90
N THR A 438 2.31 -19.57 -4.12
CA THR A 438 2.66 -20.47 -5.23
C THR A 438 3.88 -20.05 -6.05
N ARG A 439 4.52 -18.92 -5.74
CA ARG A 439 5.71 -18.47 -6.48
C ARG A 439 6.84 -19.51 -6.34
N PRO A 440 7.43 -19.99 -7.45
CA PRO A 440 8.58 -20.90 -7.36
C PRO A 440 9.82 -20.16 -6.87
N ILE A 441 10.41 -20.64 -5.78
CA ILE A 441 11.61 -20.03 -5.17
C ILE A 441 12.59 -21.14 -4.80
N HIS A 442 13.86 -20.96 -5.17
CA HIS A 442 14.95 -21.80 -4.70
C HIS A 442 15.98 -20.92 -3.95
N LEU A 443 16.11 -21.12 -2.65
CA LEU A 443 17.05 -20.38 -1.79
C LEU A 443 18.27 -21.24 -1.45
N PHE A 444 19.45 -20.77 -1.83
CA PHE A 444 20.73 -21.25 -1.34
C PHE A 444 21.24 -20.33 -0.23
N HIS A 445 21.45 -20.86 0.96
CA HIS A 445 21.96 -20.08 2.09
C HIS A 445 23.28 -20.66 2.63
N CYS A 446 24.34 -19.86 2.61
CA CYS A 446 25.66 -20.25 3.10
C CYS A 446 25.91 -19.72 4.52
N THR A 447 26.42 -20.58 5.41
CA THR A 447 26.85 -20.18 6.75
C THR A 447 28.16 -20.87 7.16
N ASP A 448 28.98 -20.22 7.99
CA ASP A 448 30.28 -20.75 8.39
C ASP A 448 30.16 -21.82 9.48
N THR A 449 29.21 -21.67 10.42
CA THR A 449 28.97 -22.65 11.49
C THR A 449 27.47 -22.79 11.75
N PRO A 450 27.00 -23.96 12.24
CA PRO A 450 25.62 -24.12 12.68
C PRO A 450 25.20 -23.13 13.78
N ALA A 451 26.13 -22.69 14.64
CA ALA A 451 25.86 -21.69 15.67
C ALA A 451 25.63 -20.27 15.11
N GLY A 452 26.09 -20.01 13.88
CA GLY A 452 25.82 -18.79 13.13
C GLY A 452 24.59 -18.88 12.22
N PHE A 453 23.93 -20.05 12.12
CA PHE A 453 22.70 -20.20 11.36
C PHE A 453 21.54 -19.54 12.11
N ALA A 454 21.05 -18.42 11.57
CA ALA A 454 19.92 -17.67 12.09
C ALA A 454 18.64 -18.03 11.33
N PHE A 455 17.48 -17.77 11.96
CA PHE A 455 16.16 -17.88 11.32
C PHE A 455 15.71 -19.30 10.94
N GLU A 456 16.29 -20.34 11.53
CA GLU A 456 15.95 -21.75 11.24
C GLU A 456 14.44 -22.02 11.32
N GLY A 457 13.81 -21.66 12.44
CA GLY A 457 12.36 -21.85 12.61
C GLY A 457 11.50 -21.07 11.61
N GLU A 458 11.99 -19.92 11.15
CA GLU A 458 11.31 -19.11 10.13
C GLU A 458 11.42 -19.76 8.74
N LEU A 459 12.60 -20.29 8.38
CA LEU A 459 12.81 -21.01 7.12
C LEU A 459 12.03 -22.32 7.08
N GLN A 460 11.95 -23.05 8.20
CA GLN A 460 11.09 -24.23 8.30
C GLN A 460 9.60 -23.86 8.13
N SER A 461 9.18 -22.74 8.69
CA SER A 461 7.81 -22.24 8.53
C SER A 461 7.52 -21.86 7.08
N ALA A 462 8.47 -21.21 6.41
CA ALA A 462 8.36 -20.90 4.99
C ALA A 462 8.24 -22.18 4.14
N LEU A 463 9.03 -23.22 4.42
CA LEU A 463 8.92 -24.53 3.74
C LEU A 463 7.57 -25.22 3.95
N ARG A 464 6.84 -24.91 5.03
CA ARG A 464 5.48 -25.43 5.26
C ARG A 464 4.43 -24.62 4.51
N LEU A 465 4.63 -23.31 4.38
CA LEU A 465 3.63 -22.36 3.85
C LEU A 465 3.78 -22.09 2.35
N LEU A 466 4.96 -22.33 1.77
CA LEU A 466 5.27 -22.11 0.36
C LEU A 466 5.44 -23.47 -0.35
N PRO A 467 4.40 -23.97 -1.07
CA PRO A 467 4.45 -25.29 -1.72
C PRO A 467 5.57 -25.45 -2.76
N ASN A 468 6.02 -24.35 -3.37
CA ASN A 468 7.04 -24.33 -4.42
C ASN A 468 8.39 -23.78 -3.94
N LEU A 469 8.63 -23.79 -2.63
CA LEU A 469 9.90 -23.36 -2.04
C LEU A 469 10.86 -24.55 -1.88
N GLN A 470 12.09 -24.36 -2.34
CA GLN A 470 13.23 -25.21 -2.03
C GLN A 470 14.29 -24.40 -1.26
N ILE A 471 14.91 -25.01 -0.25
CA ILE A 471 15.98 -24.39 0.52
C ILE A 471 17.15 -25.37 0.66
N ASP A 472 18.33 -24.94 0.23
CA ASP A 472 19.60 -25.63 0.43
C ASP A 472 20.47 -24.82 1.41
N VAL A 473 20.75 -25.39 2.59
CA VAL A 473 21.65 -24.78 3.58
C VAL A 473 23.04 -25.38 3.44
N LEU A 474 24.02 -24.53 3.14
CA LEU A 474 25.40 -24.89 2.86
C LEU A 474 26.30 -24.45 4.00
N ALA A 475 26.83 -25.42 4.77
CA ALA A 475 27.63 -25.16 5.96
C ALA A 475 28.97 -25.89 5.93
N LYS A 476 30.03 -25.26 6.45
CA LYS A 476 31.37 -25.90 6.54
C LYS A 476 31.38 -27.14 7.44
N ALA A 477 30.53 -27.15 8.47
CA ALA A 477 30.32 -28.28 9.38
C ALA A 477 28.81 -28.56 9.46
N PRO A 478 28.25 -29.44 8.60
CA PRO A 478 26.82 -29.76 8.63
C PRO A 478 26.45 -30.51 9.93
N ARG A 479 25.20 -30.37 10.36
CA ARG A 479 24.61 -31.24 11.38
C ARG A 479 23.65 -32.22 10.72
N CYS A 480 23.53 -33.41 11.28
CA CYS A 480 22.43 -34.32 10.93
C CYS A 480 21.16 -33.76 11.60
N SER A 481 20.14 -33.41 10.83
CA SER A 481 18.82 -33.04 11.35
C SER A 481 17.76 -34.01 10.81
N GLU A 482 16.72 -34.27 11.61
CA GLU A 482 15.52 -35.03 11.21
C GLU A 482 14.47 -34.12 10.53
N GLU A 483 14.82 -32.88 10.21
CA GLU A 483 13.90 -31.82 9.79
C GLU A 483 13.91 -31.59 8.27
N ARG A 484 12.92 -30.86 7.74
CA ARG A 484 12.79 -30.57 6.29
C ARG A 484 13.90 -29.68 5.70
N LEU A 485 14.79 -29.12 6.52
CA LEU A 485 15.92 -28.29 6.07
C LEU A 485 17.15 -29.18 5.82
N ALA A 486 17.53 -29.32 4.55
CA ALA A 486 18.71 -30.08 4.18
C ALA A 486 19.99 -29.27 4.41
N PHE A 487 20.90 -29.81 5.22
CA PHE A 487 22.25 -29.29 5.39
C PHE A 487 23.23 -30.09 4.53
N SER A 488 24.09 -29.42 3.77
CA SER A 488 25.17 -30.09 3.06
C SER A 488 26.52 -29.39 3.23
N GLN A 489 27.58 -30.19 3.23
CA GLN A 489 28.96 -29.73 3.26
C GLN A 489 29.45 -29.41 1.84
N ALA A 490 28.73 -28.53 1.14
CA ALA A 490 29.08 -28.11 -0.22
C ALA A 490 29.40 -26.62 -0.28
N ARG A 491 30.32 -26.25 -1.16
CA ARG A 491 30.56 -24.85 -1.50
C ARG A 491 29.56 -24.43 -2.57
N LEU A 492 28.96 -23.25 -2.41
CA LEU A 492 28.14 -22.67 -3.47
C LEU A 492 29.02 -22.15 -4.61
N ASP A 493 28.68 -22.57 -5.83
CA ASP A 493 29.23 -22.10 -7.09
C ASP A 493 28.10 -21.78 -8.08
N ALA A 494 28.45 -21.17 -9.22
CA ALA A 494 27.47 -20.87 -10.25
C ALA A 494 26.80 -22.12 -10.84
N VAL A 495 27.48 -23.26 -10.88
CA VAL A 495 26.94 -24.52 -11.43
C VAL A 495 25.69 -24.93 -10.66
N ARG A 496 25.73 -24.87 -9.33
CA ARG A 496 24.55 -25.16 -8.48
C ARG A 496 23.40 -24.20 -8.74
N LEU A 497 23.68 -22.91 -8.94
CA LEU A 497 22.64 -21.91 -9.24
C LEU A 497 21.96 -22.19 -10.58
N VAL A 498 22.73 -22.47 -11.64
CA VAL A 498 22.18 -22.72 -12.98
C VAL A 498 21.60 -24.13 -13.14
N SER A 499 21.98 -25.06 -12.25
CA SER A 499 21.42 -26.41 -12.19
C SER A 499 20.08 -26.47 -11.46
N SER A 500 19.63 -25.37 -10.83
CA SER A 500 18.26 -25.30 -10.32
C SER A 500 17.27 -25.49 -11.47
N PRO A 501 16.22 -26.32 -11.30
CA PRO A 501 15.17 -26.47 -12.30
C PRO A 501 14.51 -25.14 -12.68
N LEU A 502 14.49 -24.18 -11.75
CA LEU A 502 13.94 -22.85 -11.94
C LEU A 502 14.76 -21.98 -12.90
N PHE A 503 16.08 -22.21 -13.00
CA PHE A 503 16.93 -21.44 -13.91
C PHE A 503 16.53 -21.64 -15.38
N GLY A 504 16.27 -22.90 -15.77
CA GLY A 504 15.76 -23.26 -17.09
C GLY A 504 14.34 -22.72 -17.36
N ALA A 505 13.54 -22.54 -16.30
CA ALA A 505 12.22 -21.90 -16.36
C ALA A 505 12.27 -20.36 -16.41
N GLY A 506 13.45 -19.77 -16.63
CA GLY A 506 13.60 -18.32 -16.78
C GLY A 506 13.78 -17.55 -15.47
N ALA A 507 14.17 -18.20 -14.38
CA ALA A 507 14.33 -17.53 -13.09
C ALA A 507 15.34 -16.37 -13.13
N ARG A 508 15.03 -15.33 -12.35
CA ARG A 508 15.98 -14.27 -12.00
C ARG A 508 16.84 -14.74 -10.83
N ILE A 509 18.15 -14.55 -10.94
CA ILE A 509 19.10 -14.85 -9.88
C ILE A 509 19.31 -13.60 -9.00
N MET A 510 19.25 -13.74 -7.69
CA MET A 510 19.55 -12.65 -6.76
C MET A 510 20.63 -13.08 -5.78
N LEU A 511 21.71 -12.30 -5.70
CA LEU A 511 22.87 -12.57 -4.84
C LEU A 511 22.97 -11.52 -3.73
N CYS A 512 23.06 -11.92 -2.47
CA CYS A 512 23.26 -10.97 -1.37
C CYS A 512 24.28 -11.49 -0.35
N GLY A 513 25.27 -10.67 -0.01
CA GLY A 513 26.27 -11.07 0.99
C GLY A 513 27.56 -10.25 0.93
N SER A 514 28.66 -10.85 1.39
CA SER A 514 29.96 -10.19 1.42
C SER A 514 30.52 -9.92 0.00
N PRO A 515 31.38 -8.91 -0.19
CA PRO A 515 31.98 -8.60 -1.49
C PRO A 515 32.60 -9.83 -2.18
N GLY A 516 33.47 -10.56 -1.47
CA GLY A 516 34.10 -11.76 -2.02
C GLY A 516 33.14 -12.93 -2.33
N PHE A 517 31.93 -12.94 -1.77
CA PHE A 517 30.88 -13.90 -2.15
C PHE A 517 30.23 -13.52 -3.48
N VAL A 518 29.78 -12.27 -3.59
CA VAL A 518 29.09 -11.76 -4.78
C VAL A 518 30.03 -11.68 -5.98
N GLU A 519 31.24 -11.15 -5.82
CA GLU A 519 32.24 -11.05 -6.90
C GLU A 519 32.57 -12.42 -7.48
N ARG A 520 32.80 -13.40 -6.60
CA ARG A 520 33.11 -14.77 -7.01
C ARG A 520 31.95 -15.40 -7.79
N LEU A 521 30.73 -15.36 -7.26
CA LEU A 521 29.58 -15.97 -7.92
C LEU A 521 29.21 -15.23 -9.20
N GLY A 522 29.26 -13.89 -9.21
CA GLY A 522 29.05 -13.08 -10.41
C GLY A 522 30.07 -13.38 -11.51
N GLY A 523 31.36 -13.48 -11.17
CA GLY A 523 32.40 -13.89 -12.10
C GLY A 523 32.18 -15.30 -12.66
N GLN A 524 31.77 -16.25 -11.81
CA GLN A 524 31.45 -17.60 -12.24
C GLN A 524 30.19 -17.64 -13.14
N LEU A 525 29.13 -16.88 -12.83
CA LEU A 525 27.93 -16.79 -13.68
C LEU A 525 28.26 -16.29 -15.08
N ARG A 526 29.09 -15.23 -15.17
CA ARG A 526 29.60 -14.72 -16.46
C ARG A 526 30.41 -15.76 -17.21
N ALA A 527 31.30 -16.49 -16.53
CA ALA A 527 32.08 -17.57 -17.13
C ALA A 527 31.22 -18.73 -17.65
N HIS A 528 30.03 -18.94 -17.08
CA HIS A 528 29.03 -19.91 -17.56
C HIS A 528 28.07 -19.33 -18.60
N GLY A 529 28.33 -18.13 -19.12
CA GLY A 529 27.53 -17.50 -20.18
C GLY A 529 26.19 -16.93 -19.71
N VAL A 530 25.97 -16.76 -18.40
CA VAL A 530 24.74 -16.13 -17.89
C VAL A 530 24.80 -14.63 -18.14
N ALA A 531 23.85 -14.11 -18.91
CA ALA A 531 23.76 -12.68 -19.21
C ALA A 531 23.52 -11.84 -17.94
N ASP A 532 24.11 -10.64 -17.88
CA ASP A 532 24.00 -9.74 -16.72
C ASP A 532 22.55 -9.36 -16.37
N ALA A 533 21.67 -9.27 -17.36
CA ALA A 533 20.25 -9.00 -17.13
C ALA A 533 19.50 -10.12 -16.38
N ARG A 534 20.09 -11.33 -16.28
CA ARG A 534 19.48 -12.49 -15.60
C ARG A 534 19.78 -12.55 -14.10
N TRP A 535 20.67 -11.69 -13.60
CA TRP A 535 21.03 -11.69 -12.20
C TRP A 535 21.23 -10.28 -11.65
N THR A 536 20.99 -10.13 -10.34
CA THR A 536 21.19 -8.87 -9.61
C THR A 536 21.85 -9.16 -8.28
N SER A 537 22.55 -8.19 -7.71
CA SER A 537 23.22 -8.36 -6.43
C SER A 537 23.15 -7.15 -5.52
N GLU A 538 23.20 -7.40 -4.22
CA GLU A 538 23.40 -6.38 -3.18
C GLU A 538 24.63 -6.75 -2.33
N LEU A 539 25.51 -5.78 -2.08
CA LEU A 539 26.76 -5.95 -1.34
C LEU A 539 26.61 -5.44 0.09
N PHE A 540 26.95 -6.27 1.06
CA PHE A 540 27.02 -5.86 2.45
C PHE A 540 28.48 -5.54 2.80
N ILE A 541 28.80 -4.24 2.77
CA ILE A 541 30.14 -3.73 3.02
C ILE A 541 30.26 -3.38 4.52
N PRO A 542 31.28 -3.90 5.23
CA PRO A 542 31.58 -3.46 6.60
C PRO A 542 31.77 -1.95 6.68
N ALA A 543 31.45 -1.37 7.82
CA ALA A 543 31.48 0.08 7.98
C ALA A 543 32.89 0.68 7.74
N GLY A 544 32.96 1.66 6.84
CA GLY A 544 34.13 2.49 6.58
C GLY A 544 33.75 3.65 5.66
N LYS A 545 34.34 4.83 5.86
CA LYS A 545 34.17 5.94 4.92
C LYS A 545 34.99 5.63 3.67
N ALA A 546 34.32 5.43 2.54
CA ALA A 546 35.01 5.25 1.26
C ALA A 546 35.55 6.61 0.84
N HIS A 547 36.86 6.79 0.92
CA HIS A 547 37.55 8.04 0.56
C HIS A 547 38.38 7.82 -0.70
N PHE A 548 38.47 8.87 -1.53
CA PHE A 548 39.52 8.92 -2.55
C PHE A 548 40.84 9.10 -1.80
N GLN A 549 41.90 8.41 -2.24
CA GLN A 549 43.20 8.56 -1.60
C GLN A 549 43.71 9.99 -1.78
N ALA A 550 44.13 10.63 -0.68
CA ALA A 550 44.73 11.96 -0.68
C ALA A 550 45.93 11.99 -1.66
N GLY A 551 45.91 12.90 -2.63
CA GLY A 551 46.91 12.99 -3.71
C GLY A 551 46.47 12.43 -5.06
N SER A 552 45.32 11.75 -5.15
CA SER A 552 44.68 11.38 -6.43
C SER A 552 43.93 12.57 -7.05
N ALA A 553 44.54 13.74 -7.21
CA ALA A 553 43.85 14.91 -7.78
C ALA A 553 43.18 14.54 -9.13
N SER A 554 41.90 14.90 -9.31
CA SER A 554 41.35 14.94 -10.66
C SER A 554 42.15 16.01 -11.41
N ALA A 555 42.54 15.71 -12.66
CA ALA A 555 43.40 16.59 -13.44
C ALA A 555 42.61 17.83 -13.90
N GLY A 556 42.36 18.79 -13.00
CA GLY A 556 41.69 20.05 -13.31
C GLY A 556 41.08 20.75 -12.10
N SER A 557 41.22 22.08 -12.05
CA SER A 557 40.38 22.94 -11.22
C SER A 557 39.02 23.06 -11.90
N PHE A 558 38.08 22.19 -11.55
CA PHE A 558 36.74 22.19 -12.13
C PHE A 558 35.79 23.11 -11.37
N GLY A 559 34.91 23.82 -12.07
CA GLY A 559 33.78 24.52 -11.47
C GLY A 559 32.68 23.55 -11.06
N VAL A 560 32.15 23.71 -9.85
CA VAL A 560 31.00 22.97 -9.34
C VAL A 560 29.89 23.94 -9.02
N LYS A 561 28.74 23.76 -9.69
CA LYS A 561 27.52 24.51 -9.42
C LYS A 561 26.42 23.56 -8.96
N VAL A 562 25.74 23.93 -7.88
CA VAL A 562 24.62 23.17 -7.30
C VAL A 562 23.41 24.10 -7.21
N ASN A 563 22.36 23.76 -7.97
CA ASN A 563 21.19 24.61 -8.23
C ASN A 563 21.62 26.03 -8.68
N ALA A 564 20.88 27.05 -8.25
CA ALA A 564 21.28 28.46 -8.35
C ALA A 564 21.86 28.99 -7.02
N THR A 565 22.19 28.09 -6.07
CA THR A 565 22.44 28.47 -4.66
C THR A 565 23.91 28.38 -4.27
N LEU A 566 24.64 27.37 -4.75
CA LEU A 566 26.03 27.13 -4.38
C LEU A 566 26.88 27.01 -5.65
N GLU A 567 27.94 27.80 -5.75
CA GLU A 567 28.89 27.76 -6.87
C GLU A 567 30.30 27.99 -6.34
N GLY A 568 31.26 27.19 -6.81
CA GLY A 568 32.65 27.34 -6.41
C GLY A 568 33.58 26.40 -7.17
N ALA A 569 34.89 26.59 -6.96
CA ALA A 569 35.89 25.67 -7.50
C ALA A 569 35.92 24.36 -6.68
N TRP A 570 36.10 23.24 -7.38
CA TRP A 570 36.44 21.97 -6.77
C TRP A 570 37.78 22.09 -6.03
N GLY A 571 37.81 21.62 -4.78
CA GLY A 571 38.98 21.69 -3.89
C GLY A 571 39.40 20.31 -3.38
N ASP A 572 39.98 20.26 -2.17
CA ASP A 572 40.54 19.04 -1.56
C ASP A 572 39.49 18.07 -0.98
N ALA A 573 38.21 18.30 -1.23
CA ALA A 573 37.15 17.42 -0.75
C ALA A 573 37.27 16.02 -1.36
N SER A 574 36.98 14.97 -0.59
CA SER A 574 37.09 13.61 -1.11
C SER A 574 36.01 13.34 -2.16
N ASN A 575 34.78 13.83 -1.92
CA ASN A 575 33.62 13.56 -2.75
C ASN A 575 32.66 14.78 -2.74
N LEU A 576 31.72 14.81 -3.68
CA LEU A 576 30.80 15.94 -3.87
C LEU A 576 29.95 16.22 -2.62
N LEU A 577 29.60 15.21 -1.83
CA LEU A 577 28.85 15.40 -0.58
C LEU A 577 29.70 16.17 0.45
N GLU A 578 30.95 15.78 0.66
CA GLU A 578 31.87 16.49 1.56
C GLU A 578 32.15 17.92 1.11
N TRP A 579 32.21 18.16 -0.20
CA TRP A 579 32.38 19.51 -0.74
C TRP A 579 31.18 20.42 -0.42
N ILE A 580 29.95 19.91 -0.56
CA ILE A 580 28.72 20.64 -0.18
C ILE A 580 28.69 20.92 1.33
N GLU A 581 29.06 19.92 2.15
CA GLU A 581 29.15 20.04 3.62
C GLU A 581 30.20 21.09 4.05
N ALA A 582 31.37 21.09 3.41
CA ALA A 582 32.43 22.06 3.67
C ALA A 582 32.02 23.50 3.31
N ALA A 583 31.11 23.66 2.34
CA ALA A 583 30.52 24.95 2.00
C ALA A 583 29.40 25.40 2.97
N GLY A 584 29.12 24.63 4.03
CA GLY A 584 28.11 24.96 5.04
C GLY A 584 26.70 24.52 4.70
N TYR A 585 26.52 23.61 3.72
CA TYR A 585 25.22 23.08 3.32
C TYR A 585 25.09 21.59 3.61
N ALA A 586 23.90 21.15 4.02
CA ALA A 586 23.53 19.75 4.07
C ALA A 586 22.85 19.34 2.77
N ALA A 587 23.22 18.17 2.24
CA ALA A 587 22.52 17.48 1.15
C ALA A 587 21.96 16.13 1.64
N PRO A 588 20.94 15.57 0.97
CA PRO A 588 20.47 14.20 1.19
C PRO A 588 21.63 13.22 1.26
N ASN A 589 21.69 12.44 2.34
CA ASN A 589 22.73 11.45 2.55
C ASN A 589 22.24 10.27 3.41
N GLY A 590 23.01 9.20 3.40
CA GLY A 590 22.71 7.97 4.12
C GLY A 590 23.99 7.20 4.41
N CYS A 591 24.24 6.15 3.63
CA CYS A 591 25.37 5.24 3.81
C CYS A 591 26.76 5.90 3.74
N ARG A 592 26.94 6.93 2.90
CA ARG A 592 28.23 7.57 2.59
C ARG A 592 29.29 6.65 1.96
N TYR A 593 28.88 5.55 1.31
CA TYR A 593 29.75 4.65 0.54
C TYR A 593 29.07 4.11 -0.72
N GLY A 594 28.05 4.81 -1.23
CA GLY A 594 27.42 4.52 -2.53
C GLY A 594 26.40 3.38 -2.57
N ALA A 595 26.06 2.75 -1.43
CA ALA A 595 25.14 1.62 -1.41
C ALA A 595 23.64 1.99 -1.34
N CYS A 596 23.26 3.07 -0.64
CA CYS A 596 21.84 3.36 -0.39
C CYS A 596 21.15 4.25 -1.44
N GLY A 597 21.90 4.96 -2.28
CA GLY A 597 21.34 5.92 -3.23
C GLY A 597 20.77 7.22 -2.63
N ALA A 598 20.76 7.42 -1.31
CA ALA A 598 20.14 8.60 -0.67
C ALA A 598 20.77 9.95 -1.05
N CYS A 599 22.02 9.94 -1.51
CA CYS A 599 22.70 11.13 -2.01
C CYS A 599 22.62 11.25 -3.53
N ALA A 600 21.59 10.68 -4.16
CA ALA A 600 21.36 10.82 -5.59
C ALA A 600 21.04 12.28 -5.92
N ALA A 601 21.73 12.83 -6.91
CA ALA A 601 21.52 14.16 -7.46
C ALA A 601 21.43 14.08 -8.98
N ARG A 602 20.73 15.04 -9.60
CA ARG A 602 20.65 15.15 -11.06
C ARG A 602 21.89 15.88 -11.58
N LEU A 603 22.65 15.24 -12.46
CA LEU A 603 23.75 15.84 -13.20
C LEU A 603 23.17 16.55 -14.44
N VAL A 604 23.12 17.87 -14.38
CA VAL A 604 22.57 18.72 -15.44
C VAL A 604 23.59 18.88 -16.58
N ALA A 605 24.87 19.06 -16.23
CA ALA A 605 25.96 19.20 -17.17
C ALA A 605 27.27 18.64 -16.61
N GLY A 606 28.17 18.23 -17.51
CA GLY A 606 29.53 17.78 -17.17
C GLY A 606 29.68 16.27 -16.96
N LYS A 607 30.81 15.87 -16.37
CA LYS A 607 31.21 14.48 -16.12
C LYS A 607 31.75 14.31 -14.71
N VAL A 608 31.52 13.13 -14.14
CA VAL A 608 32.03 12.74 -12.82
C VAL A 608 32.76 11.40 -12.91
N GLU A 609 33.65 11.15 -11.96
CA GLU A 609 34.30 9.87 -11.75
C GLU A 609 33.95 9.31 -10.36
N TYR A 610 33.92 7.99 -10.24
CA TYR A 610 33.52 7.28 -9.03
C TYR A 610 34.70 6.59 -8.35
N LEU A 611 34.57 6.38 -7.04
CA LEU A 611 35.51 5.57 -6.28
C LEU A 611 35.69 4.16 -6.89
N PRO A 612 36.92 3.61 -6.89
CA PRO A 612 37.16 2.24 -7.30
C PRO A 612 36.27 1.26 -6.54
N GLY A 613 35.60 0.36 -7.25
CA GLY A 613 34.67 -0.62 -6.67
C GLY A 613 33.25 -0.12 -6.42
N VAL A 614 32.95 1.16 -6.70
CA VAL A 614 31.58 1.69 -6.65
C VAL A 614 30.99 1.72 -8.06
N THR A 615 29.82 1.11 -8.22
CA THR A 615 29.10 1.13 -9.50
C THR A 615 28.33 2.44 -9.64
N ALA A 616 28.43 3.07 -10.82
CA ALA A 616 27.65 4.26 -11.15
C ALA A 616 26.13 3.93 -11.18
N PRO A 617 25.25 4.92 -10.91
CA PRO A 617 23.81 4.76 -11.10
C PRO A 617 23.46 4.31 -12.52
N THR A 618 22.45 3.45 -12.63
CA THR A 618 21.92 2.99 -13.93
C THR A 618 21.01 4.02 -14.60
N ASP A 619 20.49 4.99 -13.84
CA ASP A 619 19.62 6.04 -14.34
C ASP A 619 20.44 7.16 -15.02
N PRO A 620 20.23 7.42 -16.32
CA PRO A 620 20.97 8.45 -17.05
C PRO A 620 20.84 9.83 -16.39
N GLY A 621 21.97 10.50 -16.17
CA GLY A 621 22.00 11.82 -15.55
C GLY A 621 21.86 11.81 -14.02
N THR A 622 21.97 10.66 -13.35
CA THR A 622 22.02 10.59 -11.89
C THR A 622 23.45 10.39 -11.38
N VAL A 623 23.83 11.10 -10.31
CA VAL A 623 25.12 10.98 -9.61
C VAL A 623 24.96 10.71 -8.12
N LEU A 624 25.84 9.89 -7.54
CA LEU A 624 25.89 9.69 -6.08
C LEU A 624 26.94 10.61 -5.45
N LEU A 625 26.48 11.66 -4.75
CA LEU A 625 27.37 12.67 -4.20
C LEU A 625 28.46 12.11 -3.26
N CYS A 626 28.17 11.06 -2.49
CA CYS A 626 29.11 10.51 -1.50
C CYS A 626 30.25 9.66 -2.07
N THR A 627 30.21 9.33 -3.36
CA THR A 627 31.24 8.48 -4.01
C THR A 627 31.73 9.03 -5.34
N ALA A 628 31.24 10.20 -5.75
CA ALA A 628 31.60 10.85 -6.99
C ALA A 628 32.43 12.11 -6.75
N ARG A 629 33.30 12.43 -7.71
CA ARG A 629 34.01 13.72 -7.82
C ARG A 629 33.97 14.22 -9.28
N PRO A 630 34.14 15.53 -9.52
CA PRO A 630 34.13 16.09 -10.87
C PRO A 630 35.29 15.59 -11.74
N ALA A 631 34.99 15.30 -13.01
CA ALA A 631 35.95 15.03 -14.08
C ALA A 631 35.90 16.09 -15.21
N SER A 632 34.99 17.06 -15.10
CA SER A 632 34.89 18.30 -15.86
C SER A 632 34.21 19.35 -14.99
N ASP A 633 33.99 20.57 -15.50
CA ASP A 633 33.01 21.49 -14.92
C ASP A 633 31.64 20.80 -14.88
N ILE A 634 30.92 20.92 -13.77
CA ILE A 634 29.64 20.25 -13.55
C ILE A 634 28.57 21.18 -13.00
N GLU A 635 27.32 20.88 -13.36
CA GLU A 635 26.12 21.49 -12.78
C GLU A 635 25.21 20.38 -12.22
N LEU A 636 24.80 20.54 -10.97
CA LEU A 636 24.01 19.56 -10.20
C LEU A 636 22.68 20.19 -9.77
N GLU A 637 21.63 19.38 -9.76
CA GLU A 637 20.38 19.70 -9.08
C GLU A 637 20.13 18.70 -7.94
N THR A 638 19.99 19.22 -6.71
CA THR A 638 19.71 18.44 -5.52
C THR A 638 19.18 19.32 -4.39
N ASP A 639 18.41 18.76 -3.46
CA ASP A 639 17.93 19.51 -2.31
C ASP A 639 19.13 19.85 -1.40
N ILE A 640 19.41 21.13 -1.18
CA ILE A 640 20.43 21.56 -0.21
C ILE A 640 19.86 22.61 0.73
N HIS A 641 20.29 22.56 1.99
CA HIS A 641 19.86 23.51 3.02
C HIS A 641 21.06 23.93 3.89
N PRO A 642 21.12 25.17 4.39
CA PRO A 642 22.21 25.60 5.28
C PRO A 642 22.28 24.72 6.55
N ILE A 643 23.49 24.33 6.95
CA ILE A 643 23.73 23.67 8.23
C ILE A 643 23.61 24.76 9.30
N ALA A 644 22.60 24.68 10.16
CA ALA A 644 22.51 25.55 11.33
C ALA A 644 23.75 25.34 12.21
N GLY A 645 24.52 26.41 12.41
CA GLY A 645 25.77 26.40 13.18
C GLY A 645 25.57 26.24 14.67
#